data_AF-A0A4U0VBK8-F1
#
_entry.id   AF-A0A4U0VBK8-F1
#
_cell.length_a   1.000
_cell.length_b   1.000
_cell.length_c   1.000
_cell.angle_alpha   90.00
_cell.angle_beta   90.00
_cell.angle_gamma   90.00
#
_symmetry.space_group_name_H-M   'P 1'
#
loop_
_entity.id
_entity.type
_entity.pdbx_description
1 polymer ?
#
loop_
_entity_poly.entity_id
_entity_poly.type
_entity_poly.pdbx_seq_one_letter_code
_entity_poly.pdbx_strand_id
1 'polypeptide(L)'
;DQEQRHRKKYLDLIMNDKTRDTFITRSKMITYIRRFFDEKDFIEVETPMMNAIPGGATAKPFKTFHNDLDMELHMRVAPELYLKQLIVGGLERVYEIGRQFRNEGIDLTHNPEFTTCEFYQAFADVYDVMDLTEELISGLVKHVTGGYETKFHTQHGEEYNVNWKAPWKRIEMIPALEEACGEKFPPGDQLHTQETNDFLRRILKKVNVDCSPPLTNARMLDKLVGEFIEETCVNPTFITGHPQMMSLLAKYHRSNPGLCERFEAFVCKKEIVNAYTELNDPFDQRLRFEEQANQKAQGDDEAQLIDETFCQSLEYGLPPTGGWGMGIDRMVMFLTDNYSIKEVLTFPFMKDDRQDKPRMAAEVVGIEPMPEEGIHKATSSDTIDGDNNNNNCRQYGVPISTLSPDLWRIRLQANLAYTSKRCSPATYAPRGAFRASSAASIDASSSSSSPLGSLSRTIGGARAGNQAKTTFWPETSSKAAGYWLLGSAASVFGLVVFGGLTRLTESGLSITEWRPVTGSMPPRNFEDWNKEFALYKSSPEFKQLNSRMGLDEFKQIYWMEWIHRFWARAVGLTFALPTLYFVARRRVSAPMAAKLLGITSLIGFQGFIGWWMVKSGLKDDLFAPGAHPRVSQYRLTAHLGTAFLCYVAMVWNGLSILREHRLLANPNKSATELQTLASPQLRRFRRSVAALALLVFCTALSGALVAGLDAGLIYNEWPTMGGGSGALNNLSQSVLGGSLAPPAKELFDPWYSHTPDRSDVYWRNALENPSLVQLDHRILATTTFTAVMALWAYSRFPRPVRTALPAPARKAVTAVTTLVWLQVTLGISTLLYLVPVPLAAAHQAGALALLTETIVLGSRVWVPRRAVRLVARRVAE
;
A
#
# COMPACT_ATOMS: atom_id res chain seq x y z
N ASP A 1 -46.54 -2.67 -18.61
CA ASP A 1 -45.49 -2.28 -19.56
C ASP A 1 -44.19 -2.99 -19.19
N GLN A 2 -43.47 -3.56 -20.15
CA GLN A 2 -42.19 -4.26 -19.91
C GLN A 2 -41.05 -3.26 -19.66
N GLU A 3 -41.01 -2.16 -20.40
CA GLU A 3 -39.91 -1.18 -20.30
C GLU A 3 -39.86 -0.52 -18.91
N GLN A 4 -41.01 -0.08 -18.39
CA GLN A 4 -41.13 0.40 -17.02
C GLN A 4 -40.74 -0.66 -15.97
N ARG A 5 -41.01 -1.96 -16.18
CA ARG A 5 -40.60 -3.03 -15.24
C ARG A 5 -39.09 -3.15 -15.14
N HIS A 6 -38.37 -3.04 -16.26
CA HIS A 6 -36.90 -3.09 -16.27
C HIS A 6 -36.30 -1.79 -15.71
N ARG A 7 -36.79 -0.61 -16.13
CA ARG A 7 -36.27 0.70 -15.67
C ARG A 7 -36.59 1.01 -14.20
N LYS A 8 -37.75 0.56 -13.71
CA LYS A 8 -38.22 0.77 -12.33
C LYS A 8 -38.41 -0.56 -11.61
N LYS A 9 -37.35 -1.39 -11.57
CA LYS A 9 -37.39 -2.74 -10.97
C LYS A 9 -37.97 -2.77 -9.55
N TYR A 10 -37.77 -1.71 -8.76
CA TYR A 10 -38.37 -1.58 -7.43
C TYR A 10 -39.91 -1.60 -7.45
N LEU A 11 -40.57 -1.01 -8.46
CA LEU A 11 -42.03 -1.11 -8.64
C LEU A 11 -42.43 -2.51 -9.12
N ASP A 12 -41.66 -3.10 -10.04
CA ASP A 12 -41.88 -4.47 -10.52
C ASP A 12 -41.83 -5.50 -9.38
N LEU A 13 -40.89 -5.34 -8.42
CA LEU A 13 -40.78 -6.18 -7.22
C LEU A 13 -41.86 -5.95 -6.16
N ILE A 14 -42.49 -4.76 -6.15
CA ILE A 14 -43.66 -4.47 -5.30
C ILE A 14 -44.93 -5.08 -5.90
N MET A 15 -45.08 -5.01 -7.22
CA MET A 15 -46.33 -5.35 -7.92
C MET A 15 -46.40 -6.81 -8.42
N ASN A 16 -45.26 -7.46 -8.68
CA ASN A 16 -45.21 -8.79 -9.31
C ASN A 16 -44.37 -9.78 -8.48
N ASP A 17 -45.03 -10.73 -7.80
CA ASP A 17 -44.35 -11.77 -7.04
C ASP A 17 -43.52 -12.72 -7.94
N LYS A 18 -43.96 -13.02 -9.18
CA LYS A 18 -43.17 -13.83 -10.16
C LYS A 18 -41.76 -13.26 -10.39
N THR A 19 -41.64 -11.92 -10.46
CA THR A 19 -40.34 -11.24 -10.58
C THR A 19 -39.46 -11.52 -9.35
N ARG A 20 -40.04 -11.51 -8.14
CA ARG A 20 -39.31 -11.83 -6.89
C ARG A 20 -38.87 -13.29 -6.84
N ASP A 21 -39.75 -14.21 -7.23
CA ASP A 21 -39.47 -15.65 -7.24
C ASP A 21 -38.38 -16.04 -8.24
N THR A 22 -38.29 -15.32 -9.38
CA THR A 22 -37.20 -15.47 -10.36
C THR A 22 -35.83 -15.19 -9.71
N PHE A 23 -35.69 -14.09 -8.95
CA PHE A 23 -34.42 -13.76 -8.28
C PHE A 23 -34.12 -14.63 -7.06
N ILE A 24 -35.14 -15.07 -6.32
CA ILE A 24 -34.98 -16.08 -5.26
C ILE A 24 -34.45 -17.39 -5.86
N THR A 25 -34.98 -17.79 -7.02
CA THR A 25 -34.55 -18.98 -7.76
C THR A 25 -33.11 -18.84 -8.24
N ARG A 26 -32.75 -17.70 -8.85
CA ARG A 26 -31.36 -17.38 -9.21
C ARG A 26 -30.40 -17.52 -8.03
N SER A 27 -30.77 -16.99 -6.86
CA SER A 27 -29.94 -17.09 -5.65
C SER A 27 -29.78 -18.55 -5.21
N LYS A 28 -30.86 -19.34 -5.18
CA LYS A 28 -30.82 -20.79 -4.86
C LYS A 28 -29.92 -21.56 -5.81
N MET A 29 -29.96 -21.25 -7.11
CA MET A 29 -29.11 -21.89 -8.12
C MET A 29 -27.62 -21.64 -7.84
N ILE A 30 -27.24 -20.38 -7.62
CA ILE A 30 -25.84 -20.02 -7.31
C ILE A 30 -25.37 -20.70 -6.01
N THR A 31 -26.21 -20.74 -4.96
CA THR A 31 -25.89 -21.45 -3.71
C THR A 31 -25.74 -22.96 -3.90
N TYR A 32 -26.55 -23.59 -4.77
CA TYR A 32 -26.42 -25.01 -5.10
C TYR A 32 -25.10 -25.29 -5.84
N ILE A 33 -24.75 -24.46 -6.82
CA ILE A 33 -23.53 -24.61 -7.64
C ILE A 33 -22.28 -24.53 -6.75
N ARG A 34 -22.21 -23.53 -5.84
CA ARG A 34 -21.11 -23.45 -4.85
C ARG A 34 -20.98 -24.73 -4.04
N ARG A 35 -22.08 -25.14 -3.38
CA ARG A 35 -22.08 -26.34 -2.53
C ARG A 35 -21.64 -27.60 -3.30
N PHE A 36 -22.05 -27.76 -4.55
CA PHE A 36 -21.64 -28.90 -5.39
C PHE A 36 -20.13 -28.96 -5.62
N PHE A 37 -19.48 -27.80 -5.82
CA PHE A 37 -18.03 -27.70 -5.99
C PHE A 37 -17.30 -27.84 -4.64
N ASP A 38 -17.81 -27.21 -3.59
CA ASP A 38 -17.27 -27.33 -2.22
C ASP A 38 -17.30 -28.79 -1.72
N GLU A 39 -18.36 -29.55 -2.03
CA GLU A 39 -18.50 -30.99 -1.73
C GLU A 39 -17.57 -31.90 -2.56
N LYS A 40 -16.88 -31.36 -3.58
CA LYS A 40 -15.92 -32.07 -4.45
C LYS A 40 -14.49 -31.52 -4.35
N ASP A 41 -14.16 -30.84 -3.24
CA ASP A 41 -12.84 -30.27 -2.94
C ASP A 41 -12.34 -29.24 -3.98
N PHE A 42 -13.24 -28.54 -4.66
CA PHE A 42 -12.88 -27.37 -5.45
C PHE A 42 -12.73 -26.12 -4.58
N ILE A 43 -11.80 -25.25 -4.94
CA ILE A 43 -11.53 -23.99 -4.23
C ILE A 43 -12.20 -22.84 -4.99
N GLU A 44 -13.11 -22.09 -4.34
CA GLU A 44 -13.61 -20.82 -4.90
C GLU A 44 -12.50 -19.77 -4.89
N VAL A 45 -12.27 -19.12 -6.03
CA VAL A 45 -11.23 -18.09 -6.23
C VAL A 45 -11.79 -16.86 -6.92
N GLU A 46 -11.11 -15.72 -6.76
CA GLU A 46 -11.42 -14.47 -7.46
C GLU A 46 -10.22 -14.06 -8.31
N THR A 47 -10.39 -14.00 -9.64
CA THR A 47 -9.34 -13.56 -10.57
C THR A 47 -9.57 -12.12 -11.05
N PRO A 48 -8.54 -11.41 -11.56
CA PRO A 48 -8.69 -10.01 -11.99
C PRO A 48 -9.83 -9.78 -12.98
N MET A 49 -10.67 -8.78 -12.71
CA MET A 49 -11.71 -8.30 -13.65
C MET A 49 -11.22 -7.19 -14.59
N MET A 50 -10.02 -6.64 -14.34
CA MET A 50 -9.37 -5.61 -15.17
C MET A 50 -7.98 -6.10 -15.55
N ASN A 51 -7.77 -6.36 -16.84
CA ASN A 51 -6.57 -7.01 -17.36
C ASN A 51 -5.85 -6.05 -18.32
N ALA A 52 -4.51 -6.07 -18.35
CA ALA A 52 -3.77 -5.34 -19.38
C ALA A 52 -4.11 -5.92 -20.77
N ILE A 53 -4.12 -7.25 -20.87
CA ILE A 53 -4.48 -8.02 -22.05
C ILE A 53 -5.76 -8.82 -21.75
N PRO A 54 -6.85 -8.64 -22.52
CA PRO A 54 -8.05 -9.49 -22.41
C PRO A 54 -7.83 -10.79 -23.19
N GLY A 55 -8.25 -11.90 -22.61
CA GLY A 55 -8.15 -13.25 -23.20
C GLY A 55 -9.10 -14.22 -22.52
N GLY A 56 -9.05 -15.51 -22.92
CA GLY A 56 -9.96 -16.55 -22.43
C GLY A 56 -11.31 -16.61 -23.16
N ALA A 57 -11.61 -15.66 -24.04
CA ALA A 57 -12.74 -15.76 -24.97
C ALA A 57 -12.48 -14.91 -26.21
N THR A 58 -13.02 -15.35 -27.35
CA THR A 58 -13.13 -14.53 -28.56
C THR A 58 -14.35 -13.62 -28.40
N ALA A 59 -14.09 -12.36 -28.04
CA ALA A 59 -15.13 -11.38 -27.67
C ALA A 59 -14.55 -9.96 -27.67
N LYS A 60 -15.39 -8.96 -27.93
CA LYS A 60 -14.94 -7.56 -27.95
C LYS A 60 -14.88 -6.99 -26.52
N PRO A 61 -13.72 -6.57 -26.00
CA PRO A 61 -13.59 -6.11 -24.62
C PRO A 61 -14.11 -4.68 -24.42
N PHE A 62 -14.53 -4.36 -23.19
CA PHE A 62 -14.61 -2.97 -22.75
C PHE A 62 -13.23 -2.45 -22.39
N LYS A 63 -12.94 -1.20 -22.74
CA LYS A 63 -11.71 -0.47 -22.39
C LYS A 63 -11.97 0.52 -21.27
N THR A 64 -11.03 0.63 -20.35
CA THR A 64 -10.98 1.63 -19.27
C THR A 64 -9.53 2.08 -19.08
N PHE A 65 -9.29 3.03 -18.18
CA PHE A 65 -7.96 3.61 -17.96
C PHE A 65 -7.64 3.63 -16.47
N HIS A 66 -6.53 3.00 -16.07
CA HIS A 66 -6.10 3.01 -14.68
C HIS A 66 -5.44 4.35 -14.36
N ASN A 67 -6.23 5.30 -13.84
CA ASN A 67 -5.84 6.68 -13.56
C ASN A 67 -4.60 6.86 -12.65
N ASP A 68 -4.03 5.81 -12.08
CA ASP A 68 -2.77 5.83 -11.34
C ASP A 68 -1.58 5.17 -12.09
N LEU A 69 -1.81 4.18 -12.96
CA LEU A 69 -0.72 3.36 -13.58
C LEU A 69 -0.36 3.73 -15.04
N ASP A 70 -1.01 4.75 -15.61
CA ASP A 70 -0.87 5.26 -16.98
C ASP A 70 -1.08 4.22 -18.09
N MET A 71 -1.95 3.26 -17.82
CA MET A 71 -2.25 2.14 -18.71
C MET A 71 -3.74 2.03 -19.01
N GLU A 72 -4.03 1.70 -20.27
CA GLU A 72 -5.31 1.15 -20.66
C GLU A 72 -5.47 -0.24 -20.01
N LEU A 73 -6.63 -0.49 -19.43
CA LEU A 73 -7.05 -1.80 -18.95
C LEU A 73 -8.31 -2.22 -19.69
N HIS A 74 -8.48 -3.52 -19.83
CA HIS A 74 -9.63 -4.15 -20.44
C HIS A 74 -10.45 -4.84 -19.37
N MET A 75 -11.77 -4.67 -19.38
CA MET A 75 -12.64 -5.51 -18.54
C MET A 75 -12.57 -6.94 -19.07
N ARG A 76 -12.47 -7.94 -18.18
CA ARG A 76 -12.29 -9.33 -18.60
C ARG A 76 -13.48 -9.86 -19.41
N VAL A 77 -13.17 -10.70 -20.39
CA VAL A 77 -14.15 -11.44 -21.20
C VAL A 77 -14.37 -12.88 -20.69
N ALA A 78 -13.36 -13.43 -20.00
CA ALA A 78 -13.37 -14.65 -19.19
C ALA A 78 -12.21 -14.65 -18.16
N PRO A 79 -12.28 -15.42 -17.06
CA PRO A 79 -11.20 -15.67 -16.09
C PRO A 79 -10.24 -16.80 -16.48
N GLU A 80 -10.58 -17.62 -17.49
CA GLU A 80 -9.87 -18.83 -17.96
C GLU A 80 -8.33 -18.82 -17.81
N LEU A 81 -7.64 -17.81 -18.37
CA LEU A 81 -6.17 -17.80 -18.40
C LEU A 81 -5.56 -17.75 -16.99
N TYR A 82 -6.22 -17.06 -16.05
CA TYR A 82 -5.81 -17.02 -14.65
C TYR A 82 -6.14 -18.32 -13.92
N LEU A 83 -7.29 -18.93 -14.19
CA LEU A 83 -7.67 -20.20 -13.56
C LEU A 83 -6.69 -21.32 -13.95
N LYS A 84 -6.24 -21.38 -15.21
CA LYS A 84 -5.14 -22.26 -15.63
C LYS A 84 -3.79 -21.95 -14.95
N GLN A 85 -3.46 -20.67 -14.75
CA GLN A 85 -2.26 -20.29 -13.97
C GLN A 85 -2.32 -20.77 -12.51
N LEU A 86 -3.51 -20.85 -11.91
CA LEU A 86 -3.68 -21.41 -10.56
C LEU A 86 -3.48 -22.94 -10.55
N ILE A 87 -3.89 -23.66 -11.60
CA ILE A 87 -3.55 -25.08 -11.76
C ILE A 87 -2.03 -25.27 -11.87
N VAL A 88 -1.33 -24.45 -12.67
CA VAL A 88 0.16 -24.43 -12.73
C VAL A 88 0.76 -24.15 -11.35
N GLY A 89 0.15 -23.26 -10.57
CA GLY A 89 0.51 -22.97 -9.17
C GLY A 89 0.26 -24.11 -8.17
N GLY A 90 -0.35 -25.22 -8.59
CA GLY A 90 -0.61 -26.41 -7.77
C GLY A 90 -1.98 -26.46 -7.10
N LEU A 91 -2.92 -25.57 -7.44
CA LEU A 91 -4.32 -25.71 -7.02
C LEU A 91 -5.05 -26.64 -7.99
N GLU A 92 -5.13 -27.94 -7.68
CA GLU A 92 -5.64 -28.96 -8.61
C GLU A 92 -7.12 -28.79 -9.02
N ARG A 93 -7.92 -28.06 -8.25
CA ARG A 93 -9.35 -27.82 -8.51
C ARG A 93 -9.74 -26.41 -8.09
N VAL A 94 -10.08 -25.56 -9.05
CA VAL A 94 -10.49 -24.16 -8.81
C VAL A 94 -11.79 -23.85 -9.55
N TYR A 95 -12.61 -22.97 -8.98
CA TYR A 95 -13.76 -22.40 -9.66
C TYR A 95 -13.98 -20.92 -9.31
N GLU A 96 -14.62 -20.18 -10.20
CA GLU A 96 -15.06 -18.80 -9.96
C GLU A 96 -16.49 -18.60 -10.47
N ILE A 97 -17.36 -18.01 -9.64
CA ILE A 97 -18.68 -17.50 -10.06
C ILE A 97 -18.62 -15.97 -10.12
N GLY A 98 -18.43 -15.43 -11.32
CA GLY A 98 -18.05 -14.02 -11.50
C GLY A 98 -18.72 -13.32 -12.68
N ARG A 99 -18.57 -11.99 -12.73
CA ARG A 99 -19.05 -11.15 -13.83
C ARG A 99 -18.05 -11.19 -14.99
N GLN A 100 -18.56 -11.27 -16.22
CA GLN A 100 -17.83 -11.10 -17.47
C GLN A 100 -18.41 -9.91 -18.24
N PHE A 101 -17.61 -9.26 -19.07
CA PHE A 101 -17.97 -8.02 -19.75
C PHE A 101 -17.66 -8.10 -21.26
N ARG A 102 -18.67 -7.94 -22.10
CA ARG A 102 -18.54 -7.98 -23.57
C ARG A 102 -19.20 -6.78 -24.23
N ASN A 103 -18.44 -6.06 -25.04
CA ASN A 103 -18.82 -4.83 -25.70
C ASN A 103 -19.48 -5.13 -27.06
N GLU A 104 -20.59 -5.84 -26.97
CA GLU A 104 -21.32 -6.48 -28.08
C GLU A 104 -22.77 -5.98 -28.16
N GLY A 105 -23.57 -6.57 -29.06
CA GLY A 105 -24.99 -6.27 -29.18
C GLY A 105 -25.81 -6.68 -27.95
N ILE A 106 -26.99 -6.08 -27.79
CA ILE A 106 -27.97 -6.44 -26.75
C ILE A 106 -29.19 -7.05 -27.42
N ASP A 107 -29.53 -8.28 -27.06
CA ASP A 107 -30.68 -9.01 -27.60
C ASP A 107 -31.47 -9.74 -26.48
N LEU A 108 -32.11 -10.87 -26.79
CA LEU A 108 -32.89 -11.68 -25.84
C LEU A 108 -32.01 -12.51 -24.90
N THR A 109 -30.76 -12.79 -25.27
CA THR A 109 -29.83 -13.70 -24.61
C THR A 109 -28.47 -13.06 -24.27
N HIS A 110 -28.19 -11.86 -24.78
CA HIS A 110 -26.96 -11.11 -24.56
C HIS A 110 -27.23 -9.78 -23.82
N ASN A 111 -26.46 -9.55 -22.75
CA ASN A 111 -26.38 -8.31 -22.00
C ASN A 111 -24.88 -7.96 -21.82
N PRO A 112 -24.46 -6.68 -21.82
CA PRO A 112 -23.03 -6.33 -21.88
C PRO A 112 -22.22 -6.78 -20.66
N GLU A 113 -22.90 -7.08 -19.55
CA GLU A 113 -22.34 -7.75 -18.39
C GLU A 113 -23.20 -8.96 -18.02
N PHE A 114 -22.59 -10.11 -17.74
CA PHE A 114 -23.30 -11.37 -17.43
C PHE A 114 -22.46 -12.27 -16.52
N THR A 115 -23.10 -13.23 -15.85
CA THR A 115 -22.47 -14.07 -14.83
C THR A 115 -22.13 -15.45 -15.41
N THR A 116 -20.86 -15.85 -15.36
CA THR A 116 -20.44 -17.23 -15.61
C THR A 116 -20.08 -17.92 -14.31
N CYS A 117 -20.19 -19.24 -14.30
CA CYS A 117 -19.40 -20.11 -13.42
C CYS A 117 -18.37 -20.80 -14.29
N GLU A 118 -17.10 -20.73 -13.95
CA GLU A 118 -16.02 -21.44 -14.63
C GLU A 118 -15.24 -22.28 -13.63
N PHE A 119 -14.86 -23.50 -14.02
CA PHE A 119 -14.01 -24.38 -13.21
C PHE A 119 -12.92 -25.04 -14.04
N TYR A 120 -11.82 -25.35 -13.38
CA TYR A 120 -10.68 -26.07 -13.97
C TYR A 120 -10.26 -27.17 -13.01
N GLN A 121 -10.10 -28.38 -13.55
CA GLN A 121 -9.76 -29.59 -12.80
C GLN A 121 -8.55 -30.28 -13.42
N ALA A 122 -7.46 -30.36 -12.66
CA ALA A 122 -6.29 -31.15 -13.01
C ALA A 122 -6.65 -32.65 -13.10
N PHE A 123 -5.97 -33.32 -14.04
CA PHE A 123 -6.10 -34.73 -14.39
C PHE A 123 -7.46 -35.17 -14.93
N ALA A 124 -8.36 -34.23 -15.24
CA ALA A 124 -9.57 -34.48 -16.01
C ALA A 124 -9.34 -34.26 -17.52
N ASP A 125 -10.12 -34.96 -18.34
CA ASP A 125 -10.29 -34.64 -19.77
C ASP A 125 -11.74 -34.24 -20.10
N VAL A 126 -12.01 -33.91 -21.37
CA VAL A 126 -13.32 -33.48 -21.87
C VAL A 126 -14.47 -34.45 -21.52
N TYR A 127 -14.20 -35.75 -21.36
CA TYR A 127 -15.23 -36.76 -21.04
C TYR A 127 -15.56 -36.77 -19.55
N ASP A 128 -14.55 -36.63 -18.67
CA ASP A 128 -14.78 -36.42 -17.23
C ASP A 128 -15.61 -35.15 -16.99
N VAL A 129 -15.34 -34.10 -17.78
CA VAL A 129 -16.05 -32.82 -17.72
C VAL A 129 -17.50 -32.95 -18.24
N MET A 130 -17.79 -33.80 -19.24
CA MET A 130 -19.17 -34.11 -19.65
C MET A 130 -19.95 -34.76 -18.51
N ASP A 131 -19.38 -35.80 -17.88
CA ASP A 131 -20.05 -36.55 -16.82
C ASP A 131 -20.30 -35.65 -15.58
N LEU A 132 -19.35 -34.78 -15.23
CA LEU A 132 -19.52 -33.78 -14.17
C LEU A 132 -20.57 -32.71 -14.54
N THR A 133 -20.70 -32.35 -15.82
CA THR A 133 -21.75 -31.44 -16.32
C THR A 133 -23.13 -32.05 -16.19
N GLU A 134 -23.29 -33.31 -16.60
CA GLU A 134 -24.53 -34.07 -16.44
C GLU A 134 -24.92 -34.18 -14.96
N GLU A 135 -23.97 -34.48 -14.06
CA GLU A 135 -24.20 -34.55 -12.61
C GLU A 135 -24.67 -33.21 -12.03
N LEU A 136 -23.90 -32.14 -12.28
CA LEU A 136 -24.17 -30.78 -11.78
C LEU A 136 -25.55 -30.28 -12.23
N ILE A 137 -25.80 -30.31 -13.54
CA ILE A 137 -26.98 -29.65 -14.11
C ILE A 137 -28.25 -30.47 -13.86
N SER A 138 -28.20 -31.80 -14.01
CA SER A 138 -29.34 -32.66 -13.67
C SER A 138 -29.70 -32.55 -12.17
N GLY A 139 -28.68 -32.48 -11.31
CA GLY A 139 -28.84 -32.27 -9.87
C GLY A 139 -29.44 -30.91 -9.53
N LEU A 140 -28.94 -29.84 -10.17
CA LEU A 140 -29.43 -28.47 -10.01
C LEU A 140 -30.91 -28.34 -10.40
N VAL A 141 -31.30 -28.85 -11.57
CA VAL A 141 -32.69 -28.81 -12.03
C VAL A 141 -33.60 -29.50 -11.02
N LYS A 142 -33.26 -30.71 -10.59
CA LYS A 142 -34.02 -31.46 -9.59
C LYS A 142 -34.09 -30.75 -8.24
N HIS A 143 -33.02 -30.08 -7.81
CA HIS A 143 -33.03 -29.30 -6.57
C HIS A 143 -33.96 -28.10 -6.63
N VAL A 144 -34.03 -27.42 -7.78
CA VAL A 144 -34.82 -26.20 -7.98
C VAL A 144 -36.30 -26.51 -8.27
N THR A 145 -36.59 -27.49 -9.12
CA THR A 145 -37.95 -27.78 -9.63
C THR A 145 -38.63 -28.97 -8.96
N GLY A 146 -37.86 -29.81 -8.25
CA GLY A 146 -38.31 -31.09 -7.69
C GLY A 146 -38.30 -32.27 -8.65
N GLY A 147 -38.01 -32.06 -9.95
CA GLY A 147 -38.01 -33.09 -10.99
C GLY A 147 -36.95 -32.87 -12.07
N TYR A 148 -36.96 -33.71 -13.11
CA TYR A 148 -36.05 -33.57 -14.26
C TYR A 148 -36.74 -33.01 -15.51
N GLU A 149 -38.03 -32.72 -15.46
CA GLU A 149 -38.81 -32.23 -16.61
C GLU A 149 -39.26 -30.79 -16.34
N THR A 150 -39.04 -29.89 -17.31
CA THR A 150 -39.46 -28.49 -17.25
C THR A 150 -40.16 -28.08 -18.54
N LYS A 151 -41.00 -27.04 -18.45
CA LYS A 151 -41.58 -26.37 -19.62
C LYS A 151 -40.91 -25.02 -19.83
N PHE A 152 -40.68 -24.66 -21.08
CA PHE A 152 -40.13 -23.36 -21.48
C PHE A 152 -40.93 -22.80 -22.66
N HIS A 153 -41.36 -21.55 -22.57
CA HIS A 153 -42.11 -20.86 -23.61
C HIS A 153 -41.23 -19.87 -24.37
N THR A 154 -41.20 -19.99 -25.70
CA THR A 154 -40.49 -19.03 -26.55
C THR A 154 -41.22 -17.69 -26.66
N GLN A 155 -40.57 -16.66 -27.20
CA GLN A 155 -41.21 -15.36 -27.45
C GLN A 155 -42.47 -15.43 -28.35
N HIS A 156 -42.62 -16.51 -29.12
CA HIS A 156 -43.74 -16.75 -30.02
C HIS A 156 -44.83 -17.65 -29.40
N GLY A 157 -44.65 -18.10 -28.15
CA GLY A 157 -45.58 -18.96 -27.43
C GLY A 157 -45.45 -20.45 -27.74
N GLU A 158 -44.36 -20.88 -28.40
CA GLU A 158 -44.07 -22.31 -28.55
C GLU A 158 -43.69 -22.91 -27.18
N GLU A 159 -44.30 -24.03 -26.80
CA GLU A 159 -43.97 -24.74 -25.55
C GLU A 159 -42.95 -25.85 -25.84
N TYR A 160 -41.76 -25.75 -25.25
CA TYR A 160 -40.74 -26.81 -25.27
C TYR A 160 -40.81 -27.59 -23.94
N ASN A 161 -40.98 -28.91 -24.04
CA ASN A 161 -40.91 -29.83 -22.90
C ASN A 161 -39.48 -30.38 -22.84
N VAL A 162 -38.73 -29.97 -21.82
CA VAL A 162 -37.29 -30.23 -21.67
C VAL A 162 -37.07 -31.30 -20.61
N ASN A 163 -36.44 -32.40 -20.98
CA ASN A 163 -36.00 -33.45 -20.07
C ASN A 163 -34.50 -33.31 -19.79
N TRP A 164 -34.16 -32.97 -18.56
CA TRP A 164 -32.80 -32.71 -18.09
C TRP A 164 -32.05 -33.96 -17.63
N LYS A 165 -32.70 -35.13 -17.60
CA LYS A 165 -32.14 -36.35 -17.04
C LYS A 165 -31.00 -36.91 -17.92
N ALA A 166 -29.82 -37.06 -17.32
CA ALA A 166 -28.69 -37.80 -17.87
C ALA A 166 -29.01 -39.27 -18.27
N PRO A 167 -28.33 -39.85 -19.28
CA PRO A 167 -27.30 -39.24 -20.11
C PRO A 167 -27.87 -38.35 -21.22
N TRP A 168 -27.12 -37.34 -21.62
CA TRP A 168 -27.52 -36.37 -22.65
C TRP A 168 -27.13 -36.84 -24.06
N LYS A 169 -27.83 -36.34 -25.08
CA LYS A 169 -27.52 -36.66 -26.49
C LYS A 169 -26.15 -36.08 -26.84
N ARG A 170 -25.32 -36.84 -27.56
CA ARG A 170 -24.02 -36.39 -28.09
C ARG A 170 -24.10 -36.33 -29.62
N ILE A 171 -23.64 -35.24 -30.24
CA ILE A 171 -23.66 -35.00 -31.70
C ILE A 171 -22.29 -34.49 -32.13
N GLU A 172 -21.63 -35.16 -33.07
CA GLU A 172 -20.40 -34.63 -33.67
C GLU A 172 -20.72 -33.57 -34.72
N MET A 173 -20.04 -32.42 -34.64
CA MET A 173 -20.31 -31.23 -35.45
C MET A 173 -20.22 -31.50 -36.96
N ILE A 174 -19.07 -31.99 -37.44
CA ILE A 174 -18.84 -32.14 -38.88
C ILE A 174 -19.79 -33.20 -39.51
N PRO A 175 -19.95 -34.42 -38.97
CA PRO A 175 -20.92 -35.38 -39.51
C PRO A 175 -22.36 -34.87 -39.55
N ALA A 176 -22.80 -34.10 -38.55
CA ALA A 176 -24.13 -33.51 -38.54
C ALA A 176 -24.30 -32.40 -39.59
N LEU A 177 -23.27 -31.59 -39.85
CA LEU A 177 -23.26 -30.63 -40.96
C LEU A 177 -23.24 -31.32 -42.32
N GLU A 178 -22.53 -32.45 -42.47
CA GLU A 178 -22.53 -33.25 -43.71
C GLU A 178 -23.92 -33.81 -44.02
N GLU A 179 -24.62 -34.34 -43.01
CA GLU A 179 -26.00 -34.83 -43.12
C GLU A 179 -26.96 -33.70 -43.50
N ALA A 180 -26.91 -32.55 -42.81
CA ALA A 180 -27.80 -31.42 -43.05
C ALA A 180 -27.57 -30.72 -44.40
N CYS A 181 -26.30 -30.55 -44.81
CA CYS A 181 -25.95 -29.89 -46.08
C CYS A 181 -26.03 -30.83 -47.30
N GLY A 182 -26.12 -32.15 -47.06
CA GLY A 182 -26.12 -33.19 -48.10
C GLY A 182 -24.81 -33.25 -48.91
N GLU A 183 -23.70 -32.82 -48.33
CA GLU A 183 -22.38 -32.79 -48.97
C GLU A 183 -21.28 -33.06 -47.95
N LYS A 184 -20.25 -33.81 -48.38
CA LYS A 184 -19.10 -34.14 -47.54
C LYS A 184 -18.20 -32.91 -47.32
N PHE A 185 -17.78 -32.66 -46.10
CA PHE A 185 -16.90 -31.55 -45.74
C PHE A 185 -15.42 -31.97 -45.92
N PRO A 186 -14.50 -31.00 -46.07
CA PRO A 186 -13.07 -31.29 -46.05
C PRO A 186 -12.64 -31.94 -44.72
N PRO A 187 -11.62 -32.81 -44.74
CA PRO A 187 -11.03 -33.38 -43.51
C PRO A 187 -10.62 -32.30 -42.49
N GLY A 188 -10.64 -32.64 -41.20
CA GLY A 188 -10.39 -31.69 -40.10
C GLY A 188 -9.09 -30.90 -40.24
N ASP A 189 -8.01 -31.56 -40.67
CA ASP A 189 -6.70 -30.97 -40.91
C ASP A 189 -6.65 -30.01 -42.11
N GLN A 190 -7.68 -29.99 -42.95
CA GLN A 190 -7.84 -29.10 -44.11
C GLN A 190 -8.87 -27.98 -43.87
N LEU A 191 -9.54 -27.96 -42.72
CA LEU A 191 -10.60 -26.98 -42.46
C LEU A 191 -10.12 -25.52 -42.32
N HIS A 192 -8.80 -25.30 -42.21
CA HIS A 192 -8.18 -23.98 -42.12
C HIS A 192 -7.82 -23.36 -43.50
N THR A 193 -7.85 -24.13 -44.59
CA THR A 193 -7.31 -23.67 -45.89
C THR A 193 -8.25 -22.74 -46.67
N GLN A 194 -7.69 -22.07 -47.69
CA GLN A 194 -8.45 -21.20 -48.59
C GLN A 194 -9.42 -22.00 -49.49
N GLU A 195 -9.08 -23.22 -49.88
CA GLU A 195 -9.98 -24.12 -50.61
C GLU A 195 -11.21 -24.46 -49.77
N THR A 196 -11.04 -24.66 -48.46
CA THR A 196 -12.17 -24.80 -47.53
C THR A 196 -12.97 -23.50 -47.38
N ASN A 197 -12.33 -22.33 -47.41
CA ASN A 197 -13.04 -21.03 -47.41
C ASN A 197 -13.99 -20.92 -48.60
N ASP A 198 -13.53 -21.27 -49.81
CA ASP A 198 -14.34 -21.24 -51.03
C ASP A 198 -15.43 -22.33 -51.03
N PHE A 199 -15.14 -23.51 -50.47
CA PHE A 199 -16.14 -24.56 -50.22
C PHE A 199 -17.25 -24.05 -49.29
N LEU A 200 -16.92 -23.45 -48.15
CA LEU A 200 -17.90 -22.96 -47.16
C LEU A 200 -18.76 -21.81 -47.73
N ARG A 201 -18.16 -20.88 -48.50
CA ARG A 201 -18.92 -19.84 -49.22
C ARG A 201 -19.92 -20.41 -50.22
N ARG A 202 -19.57 -21.52 -50.88
CA ARG A 202 -20.48 -22.22 -51.80
C ARG A 202 -21.58 -22.95 -51.04
N ILE A 203 -21.27 -23.58 -49.90
CA ILE A 203 -22.28 -24.21 -49.03
C ILE A 203 -23.28 -23.16 -48.52
N LEU A 204 -22.82 -22.06 -47.89
CA LEU A 204 -23.70 -20.97 -47.41
C LEU A 204 -24.68 -20.48 -48.48
N LYS A 205 -24.20 -20.27 -49.72
CA LYS A 205 -25.04 -19.91 -50.87
C LYS A 205 -26.02 -21.00 -51.30
N LYS A 206 -25.62 -22.27 -51.24
CA LYS A 206 -26.47 -23.43 -51.55
C LYS A 206 -27.61 -23.57 -50.53
N VAL A 207 -27.31 -23.39 -49.24
CA VAL A 207 -28.27 -23.54 -48.14
C VAL A 207 -29.03 -22.25 -47.80
N ASN A 208 -28.70 -21.13 -48.46
CA ASN A 208 -29.28 -19.81 -48.22
C ASN A 208 -29.13 -19.32 -46.76
N VAL A 209 -27.93 -19.47 -46.20
CA VAL A 209 -27.55 -18.96 -44.86
C VAL A 209 -26.64 -17.75 -45.02
N ASP A 210 -27.03 -16.63 -44.43
CA ASP A 210 -26.25 -15.39 -44.45
C ASP A 210 -25.20 -15.37 -43.34
N CYS A 211 -23.96 -15.02 -43.71
CA CYS A 211 -22.88 -14.75 -42.76
C CYS A 211 -22.36 -13.31 -42.98
N SER A 212 -22.29 -12.52 -41.91
CA SER A 212 -21.73 -11.17 -41.98
C SER A 212 -20.20 -11.22 -42.13
N PRO A 213 -19.58 -10.30 -42.90
CA PRO A 213 -18.13 -10.18 -42.95
C PRO A 213 -17.50 -9.93 -41.57
N PRO A 214 -16.27 -10.41 -41.30
CA PRO A 214 -15.42 -11.17 -42.21
C PRO A 214 -15.88 -12.63 -42.42
N LEU A 215 -15.73 -13.14 -43.64
CA LEU A 215 -16.12 -14.49 -44.03
C LEU A 215 -14.96 -15.49 -43.81
N THR A 216 -14.60 -15.69 -42.54
CA THR A 216 -13.58 -16.66 -42.09
C THR A 216 -14.19 -18.07 -41.98
N ASN A 217 -13.37 -19.13 -42.05
CA ASN A 217 -13.87 -20.51 -41.97
C ASN A 217 -14.61 -20.78 -40.66
N ALA A 218 -14.09 -20.25 -39.54
CA ALA A 218 -14.71 -20.33 -38.23
C ALA A 218 -16.11 -19.69 -38.19
N ARG A 219 -16.26 -18.44 -38.65
CA ARG A 219 -17.56 -17.72 -38.67
C ARG A 219 -18.58 -18.36 -39.61
N MET A 220 -18.14 -18.91 -40.73
CA MET A 220 -19.02 -19.62 -41.65
C MET A 220 -19.49 -20.97 -41.11
N LEU A 221 -18.63 -21.70 -40.40
CA LEU A 221 -19.00 -22.95 -39.72
C LEU A 221 -19.95 -22.68 -38.55
N ASP A 222 -19.65 -21.70 -37.69
CA ASP A 222 -20.54 -21.22 -36.62
C ASP A 222 -21.96 -20.95 -37.13
N LYS A 223 -22.11 -20.22 -38.25
CA LYS A 223 -23.43 -19.94 -38.85
C LYS A 223 -24.15 -21.19 -39.36
N LEU A 224 -23.42 -22.18 -39.88
CA LEU A 224 -24.00 -23.46 -40.29
C LEU A 224 -24.41 -24.33 -39.09
N VAL A 225 -23.63 -24.32 -38.00
CA VAL A 225 -23.95 -25.02 -36.74
C VAL A 225 -25.22 -24.43 -36.12
N GLY A 226 -25.31 -23.09 -36.06
CA GLY A 226 -26.48 -22.37 -35.59
C GLY A 226 -27.77 -22.77 -36.32
N GLU A 227 -27.75 -22.72 -37.65
CA GLU A 227 -28.94 -23.01 -38.46
C GLU A 227 -29.35 -24.50 -38.41
N PHE A 228 -28.39 -25.43 -38.48
CA PHE A 228 -28.68 -26.86 -38.72
C PHE A 228 -28.59 -27.77 -37.50
N ILE A 229 -27.82 -27.40 -36.47
CA ILE A 229 -27.58 -28.25 -35.30
C ILE A 229 -28.22 -27.66 -34.05
N GLU A 230 -27.95 -26.38 -33.73
CA GLU A 230 -28.48 -25.73 -32.51
C GLU A 230 -30.01 -25.73 -32.51
N GLU A 231 -30.65 -25.42 -33.64
CA GLU A 231 -32.10 -25.45 -33.82
C GLU A 231 -32.74 -26.83 -33.53
N THR A 232 -31.95 -27.91 -33.52
CA THR A 232 -32.43 -29.26 -33.14
C THR A 232 -32.29 -29.58 -31.64
N CYS A 233 -31.52 -28.77 -30.90
CA CYS A 233 -31.12 -29.02 -29.51
C CYS A 233 -32.16 -28.49 -28.51
N VAL A 234 -33.35 -29.10 -28.48
CA VAL A 234 -34.41 -28.77 -27.51
C VAL A 234 -34.07 -29.31 -26.11
N ASN A 235 -33.80 -30.61 -26.00
CA ASN A 235 -33.26 -31.24 -24.80
C ASN A 235 -31.75 -31.01 -24.68
N PRO A 236 -31.17 -31.09 -23.46
CA PRO A 236 -29.72 -31.04 -23.28
C PRO A 236 -28.98 -31.98 -24.23
N THR A 237 -28.14 -31.36 -25.04
CA THR A 237 -27.41 -32.02 -26.12
C THR A 237 -25.98 -31.46 -26.15
N PHE A 238 -24.99 -32.33 -26.09
CA PHE A 238 -23.60 -31.99 -26.33
C PHE A 238 -23.31 -31.99 -27.83
N ILE A 239 -22.88 -30.86 -28.37
CA ILE A 239 -22.20 -30.77 -29.67
C ILE A 239 -20.71 -30.98 -29.41
N THR A 240 -20.06 -31.85 -30.15
CA THR A 240 -18.66 -32.27 -29.94
C THR A 240 -17.84 -32.23 -31.23
N GLY A 241 -16.52 -32.32 -31.11
CA GLY A 241 -15.63 -32.44 -32.28
C GLY A 241 -15.44 -31.12 -33.03
N HIS A 242 -15.46 -30.00 -32.30
CA HIS A 242 -15.18 -28.67 -32.85
C HIS A 242 -13.79 -28.60 -33.52
N PRO A 243 -13.66 -27.95 -34.69
CA PRO A 243 -12.37 -27.72 -35.33
C PRO A 243 -11.41 -26.83 -34.51
N GLN A 244 -10.10 -27.01 -34.75
CA GLN A 244 -9.03 -26.29 -34.05
C GLN A 244 -9.08 -24.76 -34.27
N MET A 245 -9.36 -24.30 -35.49
CA MET A 245 -9.46 -22.86 -35.80
C MET A 245 -10.68 -22.17 -35.16
N MET A 246 -11.59 -22.92 -34.52
CA MET A 246 -12.69 -22.40 -33.70
C MET A 246 -12.40 -22.48 -32.19
N SER A 247 -11.31 -23.16 -31.79
CA SER A 247 -11.13 -23.74 -30.45
C SER A 247 -9.69 -23.57 -29.95
N LEU A 248 -9.23 -22.33 -29.92
CA LEU A 248 -7.80 -21.97 -29.79
C LEU A 248 -7.14 -22.42 -28.48
N LEU A 249 -7.89 -22.38 -27.38
CA LEU A 249 -7.42 -22.78 -26.04
C LEU A 249 -7.70 -24.26 -25.73
N ALA A 250 -8.45 -24.95 -26.61
CA ALA A 250 -8.78 -26.36 -26.49
C ALA A 250 -7.69 -27.25 -27.10
N LYS A 251 -7.35 -28.35 -26.44
CA LYS A 251 -6.37 -29.32 -26.90
C LYS A 251 -6.85 -30.04 -28.17
N TYR A 252 -5.91 -30.33 -29.07
CA TYR A 252 -6.16 -31.14 -30.26
C TYR A 252 -6.74 -32.52 -29.88
N HIS A 253 -7.60 -33.07 -30.74
CA HIS A 253 -8.27 -34.35 -30.46
C HIS A 253 -7.30 -35.52 -30.59
N ARG A 254 -7.25 -36.41 -29.58
CA ARG A 254 -6.30 -37.55 -29.49
C ARG A 254 -6.32 -38.53 -30.67
N SER A 255 -7.36 -38.52 -31.51
CA SER A 255 -7.51 -39.45 -32.66
C SER A 255 -7.96 -38.81 -33.97
N ASN A 256 -8.36 -37.53 -33.99
CA ASN A 256 -9.00 -36.90 -35.15
C ASN A 256 -8.23 -35.61 -35.52
N PRO A 257 -7.28 -35.66 -36.47
CA PRO A 257 -6.48 -34.49 -36.86
C PRO A 257 -7.32 -33.27 -37.24
N GLY A 258 -6.88 -32.09 -36.78
CA GLY A 258 -7.55 -30.80 -37.02
C GLY A 258 -8.80 -30.51 -36.18
N LEU A 259 -9.28 -31.48 -35.38
CA LEU A 259 -10.34 -31.26 -34.39
C LEU A 259 -9.76 -31.07 -32.98
N CYS A 260 -10.60 -30.62 -32.04
CA CYS A 260 -10.29 -30.48 -30.62
C CYS A 260 -11.13 -31.41 -29.74
N GLU A 261 -10.64 -31.69 -28.54
CA GLU A 261 -11.42 -32.25 -27.44
C GLU A 261 -12.23 -31.15 -26.75
N ARG A 262 -13.29 -30.70 -27.44
CA ARG A 262 -14.25 -29.68 -26.98
C ARG A 262 -15.67 -30.21 -27.06
N PHE A 263 -16.51 -29.73 -26.16
CA PHE A 263 -17.96 -29.76 -26.31
C PHE A 263 -18.61 -28.42 -25.95
N GLU A 264 -19.81 -28.24 -26.49
CA GLU A 264 -20.76 -27.22 -26.04
C GLU A 264 -22.08 -27.92 -25.72
N ALA A 265 -22.71 -27.56 -24.60
CA ALA A 265 -24.03 -28.10 -24.25
C ALA A 265 -25.12 -27.09 -24.62
N PHE A 266 -26.13 -27.54 -25.35
CA PHE A 266 -27.26 -26.75 -25.83
C PHE A 266 -28.57 -27.22 -25.21
N VAL A 267 -29.42 -26.27 -24.84
CA VAL A 267 -30.80 -26.48 -24.36
C VAL A 267 -31.70 -25.41 -24.96
N CYS A 268 -32.92 -25.78 -25.37
CA CYS A 268 -33.87 -24.85 -26.01
C CYS A 268 -33.22 -24.03 -27.14
N LYS A 269 -32.35 -24.68 -27.93
CA LYS A 269 -31.62 -24.09 -29.05
C LYS A 269 -30.61 -22.99 -28.67
N LYS A 270 -30.10 -22.98 -27.42
CA LYS A 270 -29.07 -22.04 -26.97
C LYS A 270 -28.00 -22.74 -26.14
N GLU A 271 -26.76 -22.34 -26.37
CA GLU A 271 -25.60 -22.77 -25.59
C GLU A 271 -25.79 -22.39 -24.11
N ILE A 272 -25.56 -23.34 -23.21
CA ILE A 272 -25.53 -23.12 -21.76
C ILE A 272 -24.13 -23.36 -21.17
N VAL A 273 -23.32 -24.20 -21.83
CA VAL A 273 -21.96 -24.60 -21.41
C VAL A 273 -21.02 -24.66 -22.62
N ASN A 274 -19.78 -24.23 -22.43
CA ASN A 274 -18.64 -24.53 -23.30
C ASN A 274 -17.50 -25.11 -22.45
N ALA A 275 -16.83 -26.17 -22.93
CA ALA A 275 -15.84 -26.92 -22.15
C ALA A 275 -14.88 -27.73 -23.03
N TYR A 276 -13.67 -27.99 -22.54
CA TYR A 276 -12.65 -28.73 -23.29
C TYR A 276 -11.56 -29.36 -22.42
N THR A 277 -10.84 -30.33 -22.99
CA THR A 277 -9.49 -30.66 -22.52
C THR A 277 -8.59 -29.47 -22.82
N GLU A 278 -7.88 -28.96 -21.81
CA GLU A 278 -7.07 -27.75 -21.90
C GLU A 278 -5.81 -27.93 -22.74
N LEU A 279 -5.53 -26.97 -23.62
CA LEU A 279 -4.24 -26.92 -24.31
C LEU A 279 -3.14 -26.57 -23.29
N ASN A 280 -2.25 -27.53 -23.06
CA ASN A 280 -1.15 -27.42 -22.10
C ASN A 280 0.24 -27.53 -22.75
N ASP A 281 0.32 -27.47 -24.08
CA ASP A 281 1.58 -27.33 -24.82
C ASP A 281 1.85 -25.82 -25.04
N PRO A 282 2.92 -25.25 -24.44
CA PRO A 282 3.22 -23.82 -24.56
C PRO A 282 3.60 -23.40 -25.98
N PHE A 283 4.14 -24.30 -26.80
CA PHE A 283 4.57 -23.97 -28.17
C PHE A 283 3.38 -23.94 -29.13
N ASP A 284 2.47 -24.93 -29.04
CA ASP A 284 1.19 -24.91 -29.77
C ASP A 284 0.36 -23.68 -29.33
N GLN A 285 0.26 -23.41 -28.03
CA GLN A 285 -0.49 -22.26 -27.52
C GLN A 285 0.03 -20.92 -28.06
N ARG A 286 1.35 -20.75 -28.13
CA ARG A 286 1.98 -19.53 -28.70
C ARG A 286 1.71 -19.40 -30.19
N LEU A 287 1.83 -20.47 -30.98
CA LEU A 287 1.50 -20.47 -32.41
C LEU A 287 0.04 -20.08 -32.68
N ARG A 288 -0.90 -20.56 -31.86
CA ARG A 288 -2.33 -20.20 -31.99
C ARG A 288 -2.61 -18.74 -31.64
N PHE A 289 -1.90 -18.15 -30.68
CA PHE A 289 -1.98 -16.72 -30.42
C PHE A 289 -1.36 -15.88 -31.54
N GLU A 290 -0.25 -16.31 -32.13
CA GLU A 290 0.33 -15.67 -33.32
C GLU A 290 -0.66 -15.69 -34.50
N GLU A 291 -1.35 -16.81 -34.73
CA GLU A 291 -2.41 -16.90 -35.74
C GLU A 291 -3.57 -15.94 -35.46
N GLN A 292 -4.05 -15.84 -34.21
CA GLN A 292 -5.09 -14.86 -33.86
C GLN A 292 -4.62 -13.41 -34.00
N ALA A 293 -3.38 -13.09 -33.63
CA ALA A 293 -2.84 -11.74 -33.82
C ALA A 293 -2.81 -11.36 -35.32
N ASN A 294 -2.54 -12.33 -36.20
CA ASN A 294 -2.64 -12.15 -37.65
C ASN A 294 -4.09 -11.99 -38.14
N GLN A 295 -5.05 -12.74 -37.60
CA GLN A 295 -6.49 -12.57 -37.91
C GLN A 295 -7.00 -11.19 -37.43
N LYS A 296 -6.56 -10.72 -36.26
CA LYS A 296 -6.84 -9.38 -35.73
C LYS A 296 -6.32 -8.28 -36.66
N ALA A 297 -5.09 -8.44 -37.18
CA ALA A 297 -4.52 -7.52 -38.16
C ALA A 297 -5.29 -7.51 -39.50
N GLN A 298 -6.10 -8.53 -39.79
CA GLN A 298 -7.00 -8.62 -40.95
C GLN A 298 -8.41 -8.05 -40.67
N GLY A 299 -8.64 -7.48 -39.47
CA GLY A 299 -9.88 -6.78 -39.12
C GLY A 299 -10.86 -7.57 -38.23
N ASP A 300 -10.42 -8.65 -37.59
CA ASP A 300 -11.22 -9.34 -36.57
C ASP A 300 -11.05 -8.69 -35.19
N ASP A 301 -12.00 -7.82 -34.82
CA ASP A 301 -12.02 -7.10 -33.54
C ASP A 301 -12.16 -8.02 -32.30
N GLU A 302 -12.64 -9.25 -32.47
CA GLU A 302 -12.94 -10.22 -31.40
C GLU A 302 -11.75 -11.16 -31.11
N ALA A 303 -10.76 -11.22 -32.01
CA ALA A 303 -9.57 -12.05 -31.85
C ALA A 303 -8.70 -11.63 -30.65
N GLN A 304 -8.16 -12.60 -29.90
CA GLN A 304 -7.36 -12.34 -28.70
C GLN A 304 -5.96 -11.81 -29.07
N LEU A 305 -5.26 -11.27 -28.08
CA LEU A 305 -3.86 -10.84 -28.22
C LEU A 305 -2.93 -11.94 -27.65
N ILE A 306 -1.65 -11.87 -28.01
CA ILE A 306 -0.63 -12.78 -27.48
C ILE A 306 -0.38 -12.45 -26.00
N ASP A 307 -0.71 -13.36 -25.09
CA ASP A 307 -0.35 -13.28 -23.67
C ASP A 307 0.88 -14.17 -23.38
N GLU A 308 2.06 -13.57 -23.48
CA GLU A 308 3.32 -14.23 -23.15
C GLU A 308 3.46 -14.59 -21.66
N THR A 309 2.73 -13.93 -20.75
CA THR A 309 2.74 -14.30 -19.32
C THR A 309 2.01 -15.62 -19.12
N PHE A 310 0.88 -15.81 -19.82
CA PHE A 310 0.19 -17.08 -19.85
C PHE A 310 1.02 -18.17 -20.55
N CYS A 311 1.62 -17.91 -21.72
CA CYS A 311 2.51 -18.87 -22.38
C CYS A 311 3.67 -19.29 -21.47
N GLN A 312 4.33 -18.33 -20.80
CA GLN A 312 5.39 -18.62 -19.84
C GLN A 312 4.89 -19.48 -18.66
N SER A 313 3.66 -19.29 -18.19
CA SER A 313 3.08 -20.17 -17.16
C SER A 313 2.94 -21.62 -17.62
N LEU A 314 2.56 -21.84 -18.89
CA LEU A 314 2.48 -23.19 -19.46
C LEU A 314 3.86 -23.85 -19.58
N GLU A 315 4.94 -23.08 -19.78
CA GLU A 315 6.33 -23.56 -19.81
C GLU A 315 6.81 -24.09 -18.44
N TYR A 316 6.22 -23.64 -17.32
CA TYR A 316 6.43 -24.25 -16.00
C TYR A 316 5.66 -25.57 -15.81
N GLY A 317 4.71 -25.87 -16.69
CA GLY A 317 3.98 -27.13 -16.76
C GLY A 317 2.55 -27.02 -16.21
N LEU A 318 1.58 -26.84 -17.11
CA LEU A 318 0.17 -27.11 -16.82
C LEU A 318 -0.07 -28.63 -16.93
N PRO A 319 -0.53 -29.33 -15.86
CA PRO A 319 -0.99 -30.71 -15.95
C PRO A 319 -2.08 -30.91 -17.02
N PRO A 320 -2.32 -32.12 -17.53
CA PRO A 320 -3.55 -32.43 -18.27
C PRO A 320 -4.73 -31.95 -17.42
N THR A 321 -5.60 -31.11 -17.97
CA THR A 321 -6.63 -30.38 -17.23
C THR A 321 -7.90 -30.34 -18.09
N GLY A 322 -9.06 -30.44 -17.45
CA GLY A 322 -10.35 -30.15 -18.07
C GLY A 322 -10.89 -28.81 -17.55
N GLY A 323 -11.29 -27.93 -18.46
CA GLY A 323 -11.91 -26.65 -18.14
C GLY A 323 -13.33 -26.55 -18.69
N TRP A 324 -14.12 -25.70 -18.04
CA TRP A 324 -15.57 -25.61 -18.24
C TRP A 324 -16.09 -24.23 -17.87
N GLY A 325 -17.04 -23.70 -18.63
CA GLY A 325 -17.77 -22.47 -18.33
C GLY A 325 -19.26 -22.59 -18.62
N MET A 326 -20.10 -22.07 -17.72
CA MET A 326 -21.56 -22.06 -17.85
C MET A 326 -22.16 -20.67 -17.67
N GLY A 327 -23.06 -20.28 -18.58
CA GLY A 327 -23.83 -19.05 -18.50
C GLY A 327 -24.96 -19.14 -17.45
N ILE A 328 -24.74 -18.58 -16.26
CA ILE A 328 -25.72 -18.61 -15.16
C ILE A 328 -27.03 -17.94 -15.58
N ASP A 329 -26.96 -16.81 -16.28
CA ASP A 329 -28.14 -16.07 -16.75
C ASP A 329 -29.04 -16.92 -17.67
N ARG A 330 -28.46 -17.63 -18.64
CA ARG A 330 -29.21 -18.52 -19.55
C ARG A 330 -29.82 -19.70 -18.78
N MET A 331 -29.11 -20.28 -17.81
CA MET A 331 -29.70 -21.31 -16.95
C MET A 331 -30.89 -20.79 -16.12
N VAL A 332 -30.84 -19.56 -15.61
CA VAL A 332 -31.99 -18.97 -14.90
C VAL A 332 -33.16 -18.75 -15.86
N MET A 333 -32.91 -18.31 -17.10
CA MET A 333 -33.96 -18.14 -18.12
C MET A 333 -34.77 -19.42 -18.35
N PHE A 334 -34.08 -20.55 -18.53
CA PHE A 334 -34.75 -21.84 -18.76
C PHE A 334 -35.46 -22.39 -17.52
N LEU A 335 -34.86 -22.27 -16.32
CA LEU A 335 -35.46 -22.79 -15.09
C LEU A 335 -36.58 -21.90 -14.50
N THR A 336 -36.74 -20.66 -14.98
CA THR A 336 -37.78 -19.73 -14.50
C THR A 336 -38.83 -19.37 -15.56
N ASP A 337 -38.79 -20.03 -16.73
CA ASP A 337 -39.68 -19.80 -17.86
C ASP A 337 -39.73 -18.32 -18.28
N ASN A 338 -38.55 -17.81 -18.66
CA ASN A 338 -38.32 -16.43 -19.10
C ASN A 338 -37.48 -16.40 -20.38
N TYR A 339 -38.10 -16.11 -21.52
CA TYR A 339 -37.43 -16.06 -22.83
C TYR A 339 -36.43 -14.91 -23.02
N SER A 340 -36.37 -13.95 -22.10
CA SER A 340 -35.50 -12.77 -22.17
C SER A 340 -34.60 -12.64 -20.96
N ILE A 341 -33.31 -12.44 -21.19
CA ILE A 341 -32.28 -12.22 -20.16
C ILE A 341 -32.62 -11.02 -19.24
N LYS A 342 -33.41 -10.05 -19.73
CA LYS A 342 -33.84 -8.87 -18.99
C LYS A 342 -34.81 -9.16 -17.84
N GLU A 343 -35.44 -10.33 -17.83
CA GLU A 343 -36.31 -10.79 -16.73
C GLU A 343 -35.49 -11.40 -15.58
N VAL A 344 -34.33 -11.99 -15.88
CA VAL A 344 -33.47 -12.70 -14.90
C VAL A 344 -32.31 -11.86 -14.35
N LEU A 345 -32.14 -10.64 -14.87
CA LEU A 345 -31.25 -9.61 -14.35
C LEU A 345 -32.02 -8.59 -13.50
N THR A 346 -31.51 -8.25 -12.32
CA THR A 346 -32.16 -7.27 -11.43
C THR A 346 -32.24 -5.89 -12.09
N PHE A 347 -31.14 -5.45 -12.69
CA PHE A 347 -31.05 -4.20 -13.43
C PHE A 347 -30.39 -4.50 -14.79
N PRO A 348 -31.16 -4.89 -15.83
CA PRO A 348 -30.61 -5.13 -17.15
C PRO A 348 -30.17 -3.83 -17.81
N PHE A 349 -29.23 -3.89 -18.75
CA PHE A 349 -28.81 -2.70 -19.49
C PHE A 349 -29.95 -2.24 -20.42
N MET A 350 -30.26 -0.94 -20.36
CA MET A 350 -31.31 -0.30 -21.15
C MET A 350 -30.72 0.90 -21.88
N LYS A 351 -31.17 1.16 -23.12
CA LYS A 351 -30.83 2.40 -23.83
C LYS A 351 -31.50 3.59 -23.13
N ASP A 352 -30.90 4.77 -23.16
CA ASP A 352 -31.51 5.96 -22.54
C ASP A 352 -32.85 6.32 -23.19
N ASP A 353 -33.80 6.76 -22.37
CA ASP A 353 -35.06 7.32 -22.85
C ASP A 353 -34.79 8.68 -23.52
N ARG A 354 -35.10 8.80 -24.81
CA ARG A 354 -35.15 10.10 -25.51
C ARG A 354 -36.42 10.87 -25.14
N GLN A 355 -36.62 11.14 -23.86
CA GLN A 355 -37.68 12.01 -23.34
C GLN A 355 -37.05 13.17 -22.56
N ASP A 356 -37.66 14.35 -22.69
CA ASP A 356 -37.21 15.55 -21.99
C ASP A 356 -37.03 15.28 -20.50
N LYS A 357 -35.90 15.76 -19.94
CA LYS A 357 -35.57 15.59 -18.52
C LYS A 357 -36.80 15.93 -17.65
N PRO A 358 -37.39 14.96 -16.93
CA PRO A 358 -38.49 15.29 -16.03
C PRO A 358 -37.96 16.25 -14.96
N ARG A 359 -38.72 17.31 -14.68
CA ARG A 359 -38.31 18.34 -13.72
C ARG A 359 -37.88 17.69 -12.42
N MET A 360 -36.68 18.04 -11.95
CA MET A 360 -36.11 17.51 -10.72
C MET A 360 -37.05 17.84 -9.55
N ALA A 361 -37.10 16.98 -8.52
CA ALA A 361 -37.98 17.23 -7.37
C ALA A 361 -37.75 18.64 -6.78
N ALA A 362 -36.49 19.10 -6.72
CA ALA A 362 -36.09 20.45 -6.34
C ALA A 362 -36.73 21.55 -7.21
N GLU A 363 -36.75 21.39 -8.54
CA GLU A 363 -37.40 22.32 -9.47
C GLU A 363 -38.93 22.33 -9.30
N VAL A 364 -39.53 21.18 -8.96
CA VAL A 364 -40.98 21.06 -8.70
C VAL A 364 -41.38 21.72 -7.38
N VAL A 365 -40.54 21.68 -6.34
CA VAL A 365 -40.78 22.35 -5.05
C VAL A 365 -40.16 23.75 -4.92
N GLY A 366 -39.59 24.29 -6.01
CA GLY A 366 -39.02 25.64 -6.03
C GLY A 366 -37.76 25.81 -5.16
N ILE A 367 -37.04 24.74 -4.87
CA ILE A 367 -35.74 24.80 -4.20
C ILE A 367 -34.69 25.06 -5.28
N GLU A 368 -34.15 26.28 -5.30
CA GLU A 368 -32.98 26.58 -6.13
C GLU A 368 -31.79 25.71 -5.66
N PRO A 369 -31.07 25.05 -6.58
CA PRO A 369 -29.82 24.38 -6.24
C PRO A 369 -28.88 25.39 -5.59
N MET A 370 -28.20 25.02 -4.50
CA MET A 370 -27.11 25.86 -4.01
C MET A 370 -26.08 26.02 -5.14
N PRO A 371 -25.57 27.24 -5.39
CA PRO A 371 -24.57 27.44 -6.42
C PRO A 371 -23.34 26.57 -6.11
N GLU A 372 -22.91 25.78 -7.09
CA GLU A 372 -21.60 25.14 -7.01
C GLU A 372 -20.55 26.23 -6.83
N GLU A 373 -19.67 26.12 -5.82
CA GLU A 373 -18.41 26.86 -5.78
C GLU A 373 -17.42 26.26 -6.80
N GLY A 374 -17.86 26.22 -8.06
CA GLY A 374 -17.09 25.78 -9.20
C GLY A 374 -16.26 26.94 -9.76
N ILE A 375 -15.00 26.65 -10.07
CA ILE A 375 -14.12 27.58 -10.77
C ILE A 375 -14.75 27.89 -12.14
N HIS A 376 -14.95 29.18 -12.45
CA HIS A 376 -15.43 29.61 -13.76
C HIS A 376 -14.54 29.05 -14.88
N LYS A 377 -15.07 28.08 -15.64
CA LYS A 377 -14.59 27.82 -17.00
C LYS A 377 -14.92 29.06 -17.83
N ALA A 378 -13.89 29.72 -18.34
CA ALA A 378 -14.06 30.76 -19.34
C ALA A 378 -14.51 30.11 -20.66
N THR A 379 -15.83 30.04 -20.89
CA THR A 379 -16.40 29.79 -22.21
C THR A 379 -16.78 31.13 -22.83
N SER A 380 -16.08 31.50 -23.90
CA SER A 380 -16.51 32.59 -24.78
C SER A 380 -17.82 32.20 -25.47
N SER A 381 -18.91 32.89 -25.16
CA SER A 381 -20.04 33.00 -26.07
C SER A 381 -19.69 34.00 -27.16
N ASP A 382 -19.95 33.65 -28.41
CA ASP A 382 -20.90 34.41 -29.24
C ASP A 382 -21.30 33.55 -30.46
N THR A 383 -22.60 33.38 -30.61
CA THR A 383 -23.27 32.59 -31.67
C THR A 383 -23.72 33.49 -32.81
N ILE A 384 -23.47 33.12 -34.07
CA ILE A 384 -24.40 33.35 -35.21
C ILE A 384 -24.31 32.16 -36.19
N ASP A 385 -25.45 31.76 -36.75
CA ASP A 385 -25.62 30.72 -37.77
C ASP A 385 -24.95 31.02 -39.12
N GLY A 386 -24.84 29.98 -39.98
CA GLY A 386 -24.87 30.20 -41.44
C GLY A 386 -23.89 29.40 -42.30
N ASP A 387 -24.42 28.34 -42.91
CA ASP A 387 -24.24 27.98 -44.33
C ASP A 387 -22.86 27.71 -44.98
N ASN A 388 -22.84 26.58 -45.70
CA ASN A 388 -22.20 26.37 -47.01
C ASN A 388 -20.66 26.48 -47.20
N ASN A 389 -20.07 25.29 -47.42
CA ASN A 389 -19.43 24.90 -48.69
C ASN A 389 -17.96 25.31 -48.99
N ASN A 390 -17.21 24.30 -49.46
CA ASN A 390 -16.14 24.34 -50.45
C ASN A 390 -14.68 24.79 -50.10
N ASN A 391 -13.77 23.86 -50.39
CA ASN A 391 -12.47 24.01 -51.06
C ASN A 391 -11.29 24.85 -50.49
N ASN A 392 -10.11 24.22 -50.65
CA ASN A 392 -8.78 24.82 -50.86
C ASN A 392 -8.13 25.59 -49.68
N CYS A 393 -6.80 25.75 -49.61
CA CYS A 393 -5.64 24.94 -50.05
C CYS A 393 -4.37 25.64 -49.51
N ARG A 394 -3.23 24.93 -49.51
CA ARG A 394 -1.84 25.43 -49.37
C ARG A 394 -1.42 25.91 -47.97
N GLN A 395 -0.37 25.36 -47.34
CA GLN A 395 1.02 25.08 -47.77
C GLN A 395 1.95 26.28 -47.53
N TYR A 396 2.78 26.17 -46.48
CA TYR A 396 4.18 26.62 -46.49
C TYR A 396 5.02 25.61 -45.70
N GLY A 397 5.88 24.85 -46.41
CA GLY A 397 7.11 24.31 -45.82
C GLY A 397 8.19 25.41 -45.81
N VAL A 398 9.36 25.25 -45.19
CA VAL A 398 10.57 24.56 -45.73
C VAL A 398 11.76 25.17 -44.93
N PRO A 399 12.91 24.52 -44.63
CA PRO A 399 13.23 23.10 -44.39
C PRO A 399 14.16 22.89 -43.15
N ILE A 400 14.77 21.70 -43.04
CA ILE A 400 15.88 21.34 -42.13
C ILE A 400 17.25 21.68 -42.77
N SER A 401 18.29 21.78 -41.91
CA SER A 401 19.77 21.72 -42.15
C SER A 401 20.49 23.02 -41.73
N THR A 402 21.75 23.07 -41.24
CA THR A 402 22.84 22.11 -40.95
C THR A 402 23.62 22.55 -39.70
N LEU A 403 24.35 21.65 -39.02
CA LEU A 403 25.80 21.79 -38.70
C LEU A 403 26.35 20.60 -37.90
N SER A 404 27.66 20.36 -38.02
CA SER A 404 28.39 19.13 -37.67
C SER A 404 29.01 19.11 -36.26
N PRO A 405 29.38 17.93 -35.73
CA PRO A 405 30.08 17.80 -34.45
C PRO A 405 31.59 18.02 -34.60
N ASP A 406 32.29 18.47 -33.54
CA ASP A 406 33.66 17.97 -33.25
C ASP A 406 34.25 18.34 -31.87
N LEU A 407 35.04 17.38 -31.36
CA LEU A 407 36.27 17.49 -30.55
C LEU A 407 36.39 18.44 -29.34
N TRP A 408 36.56 17.83 -28.16
CA TRP A 408 37.76 18.05 -27.32
C TRP A 408 38.22 16.74 -26.63
N ARG A 409 39.48 16.36 -26.86
CA ARG A 409 40.24 15.35 -26.10
C ARG A 409 41.54 15.99 -25.60
N ILE A 410 41.97 15.67 -24.37
CA ILE A 410 43.36 15.52 -23.91
C ILE A 410 43.27 14.65 -22.62
N ARG A 411 43.78 13.41 -22.60
CA ARG A 411 45.17 12.98 -22.24
C ARG A 411 45.51 13.32 -20.77
N LEU A 412 45.99 12.39 -19.93
CA LEU A 412 47.09 11.42 -20.15
C LEU A 412 46.91 10.07 -19.40
N GLN A 413 47.78 9.08 -19.70
CA GLN A 413 47.81 7.72 -19.13
C GLN A 413 49.01 7.48 -18.18
N ALA A 414 49.05 6.25 -17.62
CA ALA A 414 50.24 5.44 -17.26
C ALA A 414 50.75 5.57 -15.79
N ASN A 415 50.69 4.49 -14.99
CA ASN A 415 51.75 3.47 -14.76
C ASN A 415 52.69 3.86 -13.59
N LEU A 416 53.24 3.00 -12.72
CA LEU A 416 53.22 1.54 -12.45
C LEU A 416 53.50 1.39 -10.93
N ALA A 417 52.71 0.62 -10.15
CA ALA A 417 52.96 -0.78 -9.74
C ALA A 417 53.64 -0.99 -8.36
N TYR A 418 53.54 -2.24 -7.90
CA TYR A 418 54.32 -2.93 -6.86
C TYR A 418 53.90 -2.93 -5.36
N THR A 419 53.35 -4.08 -4.94
CA THR A 419 53.59 -4.83 -3.67
C THR A 419 53.09 -4.28 -2.31
N SER A 420 52.65 -5.11 -1.33
CA SER A 420 52.44 -6.58 -1.31
C SER A 420 51.51 -7.07 -0.17
N LYS A 421 50.93 -8.28 -0.36
CA LYS A 421 50.58 -9.36 0.60
C LYS A 421 50.21 -8.99 2.06
N ARG A 422 48.98 -9.29 2.54
CA ARG A 422 48.50 -10.60 3.07
C ARG A 422 49.38 -11.22 4.19
N CYS A 423 48.90 -11.18 5.44
CA CYS A 423 48.36 -12.34 6.20
C CYS A 423 48.33 -12.12 7.74
N SER A 424 47.19 -12.45 8.36
CA SER A 424 47.02 -12.82 9.78
C SER A 424 47.47 -14.31 10.00
N PRO A 425 47.33 -15.01 11.16
CA PRO A 425 46.55 -14.71 12.38
C PRO A 425 47.12 -15.20 13.76
N ALA A 426 46.27 -15.14 14.81
CA ALA A 426 46.20 -16.05 15.98
C ALA A 426 47.30 -15.93 17.08
N THR A 427 47.11 -16.25 18.39
CA THR A 427 45.95 -16.60 19.25
C THR A 427 46.33 -16.51 20.76
N TYR A 428 45.35 -16.77 21.65
CA TYR A 428 45.44 -17.23 23.07
C TYR A 428 45.37 -16.22 24.25
N ALA A 429 44.61 -16.65 25.27
CA ALA A 429 44.38 -16.06 26.60
C ALA A 429 44.68 -17.16 27.67
N PRO A 430 44.15 -17.21 28.92
CA PRO A 430 43.59 -16.21 29.84
C PRO A 430 44.12 -16.31 31.31
N ARG A 431 43.64 -15.46 32.24
CA ARG A 431 43.38 -15.64 33.72
C ARG A 431 43.20 -14.25 34.37
N GLY A 432 42.13 -13.91 35.09
CA GLY A 432 41.86 -14.21 36.51
C GLY A 432 42.31 -13.04 37.43
N ALA A 433 41.63 -12.56 38.48
CA ALA A 433 40.36 -12.97 39.11
C ALA A 433 39.75 -11.85 40.01
N PHE A 434 38.42 -11.93 40.22
CA PHE A 434 37.60 -11.63 41.42
C PHE A 434 37.81 -10.45 42.42
N ARG A 435 36.62 -9.95 42.85
CA ARG A 435 36.25 -9.20 44.10
C ARG A 435 36.66 -7.72 44.22
N ALA A 436 35.99 -6.88 45.03
CA ALA A 436 34.56 -6.54 45.22
C ALA A 436 34.39 -5.76 46.54
N SER A 437 33.63 -4.65 46.52
CA SER A 437 33.01 -3.99 47.71
C SER A 437 33.98 -3.38 48.77
N SER A 438 33.63 -2.38 49.59
CA SER A 438 32.43 -1.51 49.69
C SER A 438 32.75 -0.22 50.50
N ALA A 439 31.83 0.76 50.46
CA ALA A 439 31.74 1.89 51.40
C ALA A 439 31.46 1.41 52.86
N ALA A 440 31.55 2.21 53.93
CA ALA A 440 31.70 3.67 54.06
C ALA A 440 32.78 4.03 55.15
N SER A 441 32.80 5.08 55.98
CA SER A 441 31.79 6.04 56.50
C SER A 441 32.42 7.44 56.79
N ILE A 442 31.75 8.27 57.59
CA ILE A 442 32.28 9.46 58.30
C ILE A 442 31.93 9.28 59.78
N ASP A 443 32.80 9.73 60.69
CA ASP A 443 32.38 10.07 62.06
C ASP A 443 33.10 11.33 62.56
N ALA A 444 32.59 11.96 63.62
CA ALA A 444 32.93 13.34 63.98
C ALA A 444 33.39 13.54 65.43
N SER A 445 34.03 14.70 65.66
CA SER A 445 34.33 15.36 66.94
C SER A 445 35.52 14.85 67.79
N SER A 446 36.49 15.75 68.00
CA SER A 446 36.83 16.27 69.34
C SER A 446 37.68 17.54 69.19
N SER A 447 37.50 18.48 70.11
CA SER A 447 38.14 19.81 70.08
C SER A 447 39.34 19.90 71.03
N SER A 448 40.41 20.58 70.62
CA SER A 448 41.42 21.12 71.54
C SER A 448 41.70 22.59 71.24
N SER A 449 41.33 23.47 72.18
CA SER A 449 41.53 24.92 72.11
C SER A 449 42.97 25.33 72.46
N SER A 450 43.55 26.27 71.70
CA SER A 450 44.77 27.00 72.08
C SER A 450 44.47 28.50 72.25
N PRO A 451 44.89 29.17 73.35
CA PRO A 451 44.52 30.56 73.63
C PRO A 451 45.12 31.61 72.68
N LEU A 452 46.11 31.25 71.85
CA LEU A 452 46.82 32.19 70.96
C LEU A 452 46.10 32.44 69.63
N GLY A 453 45.06 31.65 69.29
CA GLY A 453 44.27 31.80 68.06
C GLY A 453 43.14 32.83 68.12
N SER A 454 42.95 33.53 69.24
CA SER A 454 41.91 34.55 69.44
C SER A 454 42.42 35.97 69.20
N LEU A 455 43.62 36.33 69.69
CA LEU A 455 44.17 37.68 69.54
C LEU A 455 44.44 38.07 68.07
N SER A 456 44.88 37.10 67.25
CA SER A 456 45.06 37.28 65.79
C SER A 456 43.77 37.68 65.06
N ARG A 457 42.58 37.36 65.60
CA ARG A 457 41.29 37.71 64.99
C ARG A 457 40.71 39.05 65.44
N THR A 458 41.19 39.62 66.56
CA THR A 458 40.63 40.87 67.09
C THR A 458 41.36 42.12 66.57
N ILE A 459 42.64 42.04 66.20
CA ILE A 459 43.41 43.19 65.72
C ILE A 459 43.35 43.35 64.18
N GLY A 460 42.97 42.31 63.44
CA GLY A 460 42.72 42.38 61.98
C GLY A 460 41.32 42.88 61.58
N GLY A 461 40.42 43.11 62.54
CA GLY A 461 38.98 43.29 62.30
C GLY A 461 38.52 44.64 61.76
N ALA A 462 39.42 45.63 61.59
CA ALA A 462 39.06 47.04 61.40
C ALA A 462 39.69 47.72 60.17
N ARG A 463 39.73 47.05 59.01
CA ARG A 463 39.73 47.64 57.64
C ARG A 463 39.91 46.58 56.55
N ALA A 464 38.84 45.85 56.27
CA ALA A 464 38.71 45.11 55.01
C ALA A 464 37.23 45.07 54.60
N GLY A 465 36.71 46.21 54.17
CA GLY A 465 35.46 46.25 53.40
C GLY A 465 35.69 45.43 52.14
N ASN A 466 35.26 44.17 52.15
CA ASN A 466 35.61 43.18 51.15
C ASN A 466 34.84 43.51 49.86
N GLN A 467 35.37 44.44 49.06
CA GLN A 467 34.84 44.78 47.75
C GLN A 467 34.72 43.49 46.95
N ALA A 468 33.49 43.06 46.71
CA ALA A 468 33.21 41.85 45.97
C ALA A 468 33.86 41.98 44.59
N LYS A 469 34.86 41.15 44.30
CA LYS A 469 35.45 41.05 42.95
C LYS A 469 34.30 40.82 41.99
N THR A 470 33.99 41.82 41.17
CA THR A 470 32.83 41.83 40.28
C THR A 470 33.06 40.78 39.19
N THR A 471 32.55 39.57 39.43
CA THR A 471 32.68 38.49 38.45
C THR A 471 32.00 38.92 37.17
N PHE A 472 32.75 38.90 36.07
CA PHE A 472 32.32 39.40 34.75
C PHE A 472 30.97 38.83 34.28
N TRP A 473 30.61 37.64 34.77
CA TRP A 473 29.38 36.89 34.50
C TRP A 473 28.46 36.83 35.75
N PRO A 474 27.12 36.76 35.57
CA PRO A 474 26.19 36.61 36.68
C PRO A 474 26.27 35.23 37.35
N GLU A 475 25.99 35.19 38.65
CA GLU A 475 25.99 33.97 39.46
C GLU A 475 24.91 32.96 39.03
N THR A 476 23.76 33.45 38.52
CA THR A 476 22.64 32.64 38.00
C THR A 476 22.21 33.14 36.62
N SER A 477 21.59 32.27 35.82
CA SER A 477 21.00 32.67 34.52
C SER A 477 19.58 33.21 34.71
N SER A 478 19.14 34.17 33.89
CA SER A 478 17.81 34.78 34.02
C SER A 478 16.64 33.82 33.75
N LYS A 479 15.51 34.00 34.47
CA LYS A 479 14.27 33.23 34.22
C LYS A 479 13.74 33.40 32.79
N ALA A 480 13.93 34.58 32.19
CA ALA A 480 13.55 34.86 30.80
C ALA A 480 14.23 33.90 29.82
N ALA A 481 15.53 33.66 29.97
CA ALA A 481 16.24 32.65 29.17
C ALA A 481 15.73 31.21 29.44
N GLY A 482 15.28 30.93 30.67
CA GLY A 482 14.64 29.65 31.01
C GLY A 482 13.31 29.42 30.29
N TYR A 483 12.42 30.42 30.29
CA TYR A 483 11.13 30.33 29.58
C TYR A 483 11.30 30.35 28.05
N TRP A 484 12.20 31.18 27.52
CA TRP A 484 12.54 31.20 26.10
C TRP A 484 13.06 29.83 25.62
N LEU A 485 13.96 29.17 26.37
CA LEU A 485 14.42 27.81 26.04
C LEU A 485 13.27 26.80 25.95
N LEU A 486 12.27 26.89 26.84
CA LEU A 486 11.11 26.00 26.81
C LEU A 486 10.14 26.35 25.66
N GLY A 487 9.99 27.63 25.32
CA GLY A 487 9.24 28.07 24.14
C GLY A 487 9.89 27.63 22.83
N SER A 488 11.21 27.76 22.71
CA SER A 488 11.98 27.22 21.59
C SER A 488 11.86 25.70 21.50
N ALA A 489 11.91 24.98 22.64
CA ALA A 489 11.68 23.54 22.65
C ALA A 489 10.27 23.18 22.17
N ALA A 490 9.22 23.89 22.60
CA ALA A 490 7.86 23.67 22.12
C ALA A 490 7.72 23.94 20.60
N SER A 491 8.44 24.92 20.08
CA SER A 491 8.51 25.17 18.63
C SER A 491 9.21 24.02 17.89
N VAL A 492 10.32 23.49 18.43
CA VAL A 492 11.00 22.29 17.88
C VAL A 492 10.12 21.04 17.97
N PHE A 493 9.31 20.89 19.02
CA PHE A 493 8.33 19.79 19.13
C PHE A 493 7.32 19.85 17.96
N GLY A 494 6.73 21.02 17.71
CA GLY A 494 5.83 21.22 16.58
C GLY A 494 6.50 20.96 15.24
N LEU A 495 7.72 21.47 15.05
CA LEU A 495 8.52 21.24 13.85
C LEU A 495 8.81 19.76 13.59
N VAL A 496 9.11 18.98 14.64
CA VAL A 496 9.34 17.53 14.53
C VAL A 496 8.06 16.80 14.13
N VAL A 497 6.92 17.11 14.75
CA VAL A 497 5.62 16.47 14.40
C VAL A 497 5.22 16.83 12.97
N PHE A 498 5.37 18.11 12.59
CA PHE A 498 5.08 18.56 11.23
C PHE A 498 6.06 17.97 10.20
N GLY A 499 7.33 17.79 10.56
CA GLY A 499 8.30 17.05 9.74
C GLY A 499 7.94 15.57 9.55
N GLY A 500 7.35 14.95 10.58
CA GLY A 500 6.74 13.62 10.48
C GLY A 500 5.62 13.58 9.44
N LEU A 501 4.70 14.54 9.50
CA LEU A 501 3.64 14.69 8.50
C LEU A 501 4.22 14.86 7.08
N THR A 502 5.21 15.74 6.87
CA THR A 502 5.83 15.90 5.53
C THR A 502 6.49 14.63 4.99
N ARG A 503 6.91 13.69 5.85
CA ARG A 503 7.40 12.36 5.40
C ARG A 503 6.24 11.40 5.11
N LEU A 504 5.23 11.35 5.97
CA LEU A 504 4.05 10.48 5.85
C LEU A 504 3.13 10.86 4.68
N THR A 505 3.15 12.13 4.25
CA THR A 505 2.43 12.62 3.05
C THR A 505 3.36 12.80 1.84
N GLU A 506 4.54 12.18 1.88
CA GLU A 506 5.55 12.16 0.80
C GLU A 506 5.90 13.53 0.20
N SER A 507 5.77 14.60 0.98
CA SER A 507 6.00 15.97 0.50
C SER A 507 7.47 16.41 0.61
N GLY A 508 8.38 15.52 1.03
CA GLY A 508 9.73 15.87 1.49
C GLY A 508 10.75 16.23 0.42
N LEU A 509 10.40 16.11 -0.87
CA LEU A 509 11.26 16.45 -2.02
C LEU A 509 10.56 17.34 -3.06
N SER A 510 9.37 17.87 -2.77
CA SER A 510 8.59 18.75 -3.65
C SER A 510 9.32 20.02 -4.10
N ILE A 511 10.24 20.54 -3.28
CA ILE A 511 11.05 21.74 -3.54
C ILE A 511 12.47 21.33 -3.92
N THR A 512 12.69 21.14 -5.23
CA THR A 512 13.96 20.66 -5.81
C THR A 512 15.09 21.68 -5.70
N GLU A 513 14.80 22.98 -5.72
CA GLU A 513 15.81 24.03 -5.54
C GLU A 513 16.18 24.26 -4.06
N TRP A 514 17.49 24.42 -3.81
CA TRP A 514 18.01 24.77 -2.48
C TRP A 514 18.64 26.17 -2.47
N ARG A 515 17.87 27.16 -2.01
CA ARG A 515 18.31 28.56 -1.80
C ARG A 515 18.54 28.81 -0.30
N PRO A 516 19.78 28.79 0.24
CA PRO A 516 20.00 28.66 1.69
C PRO A 516 19.73 29.93 2.48
N VAL A 517 19.99 31.08 1.87
CA VAL A 517 20.01 32.40 2.55
C VAL A 517 18.75 33.20 2.27
N THR A 518 18.28 33.21 1.02
CA THR A 518 17.08 33.93 0.60
C THR A 518 15.79 33.14 0.85
N GLY A 519 15.86 31.80 0.81
CA GLY A 519 14.69 30.93 0.70
C GLY A 519 14.04 31.02 -0.69
N SER A 520 13.27 30.01 -1.08
CA SER A 520 12.23 30.20 -2.09
C SER A 520 11.13 31.03 -1.44
N MET A 521 10.90 32.24 -1.96
CA MET A 521 9.63 32.93 -1.74
C MET A 521 8.54 32.03 -2.33
N PRO A 522 7.41 31.79 -1.63
CA PRO A 522 6.38 30.92 -2.16
C PRO A 522 5.81 31.53 -3.45
N PRO A 523 5.51 30.73 -4.48
CA PRO A 523 4.95 31.20 -5.74
C PRO A 523 3.73 32.10 -5.52
N ARG A 524 3.73 33.28 -6.15
CA ARG A 524 2.72 34.33 -5.89
C ARG A 524 1.64 34.42 -6.96
N ASN A 525 1.93 33.93 -8.15
CA ASN A 525 1.06 33.97 -9.31
C ASN A 525 1.07 32.61 -10.04
N PHE A 526 0.20 32.45 -11.02
CA PHE A 526 0.07 31.21 -11.79
C PHE A 526 1.34 30.83 -12.57
N GLU A 527 2.11 31.80 -13.03
CA GLU A 527 3.36 31.57 -13.78
C GLU A 527 4.47 31.01 -12.87
N ASP A 528 4.64 31.58 -11.67
CA ASP A 528 5.57 31.08 -10.65
C ASP A 528 5.21 29.62 -10.25
N TRP A 529 3.92 29.33 -10.07
CA TRP A 529 3.44 28.00 -9.71
C TRP A 529 3.76 26.96 -10.80
N ASN A 530 3.58 27.32 -12.07
CA ASN A 530 3.93 26.44 -13.20
C ASN A 530 5.45 26.25 -13.34
N LYS A 531 6.28 27.24 -12.97
CA LYS A 531 7.75 27.11 -12.96
C LYS A 531 8.24 26.13 -11.90
N GLU A 532 7.82 26.30 -10.64
CA GLU A 532 8.16 25.36 -9.57
C GLU A 532 7.61 23.95 -9.88
N PHE A 533 6.40 23.86 -10.42
CA PHE A 533 5.84 22.58 -10.82
C PHE A 533 6.62 21.92 -11.96
N ALA A 534 7.05 22.67 -12.99
CA ALA A 534 7.92 22.15 -14.05
C ALA A 534 9.30 21.69 -13.52
N LEU A 535 9.87 22.39 -12.53
CA LEU A 535 11.07 21.94 -11.83
C LEU A 535 10.79 20.64 -11.07
N TYR A 536 9.63 20.49 -10.42
CA TYR A 536 9.23 19.25 -9.79
C TYR A 536 9.04 18.11 -10.82
N LYS A 537 8.44 18.37 -11.99
CA LYS A 537 8.32 17.40 -13.09
C LYS A 537 9.66 16.85 -13.60
N SER A 538 10.73 17.62 -13.44
CA SER A 538 12.08 17.18 -13.79
C SER A 538 12.67 16.17 -12.79
N SER A 539 12.14 16.12 -11.56
CA SER A 539 12.65 15.26 -10.48
C SER A 539 12.38 13.77 -10.71
N PRO A 540 13.20 12.87 -10.14
CA PRO A 540 12.93 11.43 -10.15
C PRO A 540 11.64 11.05 -9.41
N GLU A 541 11.32 11.74 -8.31
CA GLU A 541 10.10 11.50 -7.52
C GLU A 541 8.84 11.75 -8.36
N PHE A 542 8.77 12.87 -9.09
CA PHE A 542 7.68 13.08 -10.04
C PHE A 542 7.70 12.03 -11.15
N LYS A 543 8.85 11.72 -11.75
CA LYS A 543 8.89 10.77 -12.88
C LYS A 543 8.48 9.33 -12.52
N GLN A 544 8.63 8.90 -11.27
CA GLN A 544 8.43 7.50 -10.86
C GLN A 544 7.26 7.29 -9.89
N LEU A 545 6.90 8.30 -9.08
CA LEU A 545 5.84 8.18 -8.06
C LEU A 545 4.70 9.16 -8.33
N ASN A 546 5.00 10.42 -8.64
CA ASN A 546 4.00 11.50 -8.72
C ASN A 546 3.70 11.99 -10.16
N SER A 547 3.87 11.13 -11.17
CA SER A 547 3.94 11.54 -12.60
C SER A 547 2.65 12.14 -13.16
N ARG A 548 1.55 11.87 -12.47
CA ARG A 548 0.19 12.28 -12.79
C ARG A 548 -0.32 13.45 -11.97
N MET A 549 0.41 13.83 -10.93
CA MET A 549 0.00 14.83 -9.96
C MET A 549 -0.40 16.14 -10.64
N GLY A 550 -1.56 16.68 -10.29
CA GLY A 550 -2.04 17.97 -10.77
C GLY A 550 -1.32 19.15 -10.11
N LEU A 551 -1.46 20.36 -10.68
CA LEU A 551 -0.88 21.57 -10.09
C LEU A 551 -1.44 21.85 -8.68
N ASP A 552 -2.70 21.49 -8.41
CA ASP A 552 -3.34 21.74 -7.12
C ASP A 552 -2.92 20.74 -6.03
N GLU A 553 -2.63 19.49 -6.41
CA GLU A 553 -2.02 18.49 -5.52
C GLU A 553 -0.56 18.86 -5.23
N PHE A 554 0.19 19.30 -6.26
CA PHE A 554 1.53 19.84 -6.10
C PHE A 554 1.58 21.02 -5.13
N LYS A 555 0.59 21.94 -5.17
CA LYS A 555 0.48 23.03 -4.19
C LYS A 555 0.38 22.50 -2.75
N GLN A 556 -0.35 21.41 -2.51
CA GLN A 556 -0.51 20.87 -1.15
C GLN A 556 0.82 20.35 -0.60
N ILE A 557 1.54 19.52 -1.37
CA ILE A 557 2.86 19.00 -0.94
C ILE A 557 3.90 20.13 -0.85
N TYR A 558 3.90 21.08 -1.80
CA TYR A 558 4.78 22.24 -1.77
C TYR A 558 4.55 23.09 -0.52
N TRP A 559 3.30 23.36 -0.13
CA TRP A 559 3.01 24.13 1.09
C TRP A 559 3.45 23.41 2.35
N MET A 560 3.20 22.09 2.44
CA MET A 560 3.68 21.27 3.55
C MET A 560 5.21 21.35 3.70
N GLU A 561 5.95 21.20 2.61
CA GLU A 561 7.41 21.31 2.66
C GLU A 561 7.91 22.74 2.92
N TRP A 562 7.32 23.73 2.24
CA TRP A 562 7.69 25.14 2.39
C TRP A 562 7.50 25.62 3.82
N ILE A 563 6.36 25.29 4.45
CA ILE A 563 6.08 25.62 5.85
C ILE A 563 7.12 24.97 6.76
N HIS A 564 7.47 23.70 6.54
CA HIS A 564 8.47 23.00 7.35
C HIS A 564 9.86 23.68 7.23
N ARG A 565 10.32 23.89 5.98
CA ARG A 565 11.61 24.56 5.69
C ARG A 565 11.63 26.00 6.23
N PHE A 566 10.52 26.74 6.15
CA PHE A 566 10.41 28.11 6.67
C PHE A 566 10.43 28.14 8.20
N TRP A 567 9.63 27.29 8.85
CA TRP A 567 9.58 27.20 10.32
C TRP A 567 10.94 26.78 10.90
N ALA A 568 11.64 25.82 10.28
CA ALA A 568 13.00 25.44 10.68
C ALA A 568 13.98 26.65 10.66
N ARG A 569 13.97 27.45 9.59
CA ARG A 569 14.78 28.68 9.48
C ARG A 569 14.37 29.73 10.53
N ALA A 570 13.07 29.91 10.74
CA ALA A 570 12.56 30.83 11.76
C ALA A 570 12.99 30.42 13.18
N VAL A 571 12.98 29.12 13.51
CA VAL A 571 13.54 28.58 14.76
C VAL A 571 15.04 28.86 14.85
N GLY A 572 15.80 28.66 13.78
CA GLY A 572 17.23 29.00 13.74
C GLY A 572 17.52 30.46 14.09
N LEU A 573 16.81 31.40 13.45
CA LEU A 573 16.97 32.84 13.70
C LEU A 573 16.50 33.24 15.11
N THR A 574 15.31 32.78 15.51
CA THR A 574 14.72 33.06 16.84
C THR A 574 15.42 32.32 17.99
N PHE A 575 16.35 31.40 17.69
CA PHE A 575 17.27 30.86 18.67
C PHE A 575 18.61 31.60 18.70
N ALA A 576 19.21 31.88 17.53
CA ALA A 576 20.50 32.53 17.42
C ALA A 576 20.50 33.98 17.94
N LEU A 577 19.50 34.80 17.55
CA LEU A 577 19.45 36.21 17.95
C LEU A 577 19.25 36.38 19.48
N PRO A 578 18.32 35.69 20.16
CA PRO A 578 18.23 35.79 21.61
C PRO A 578 19.42 35.15 22.33
N THR A 579 20.09 34.14 21.76
CA THR A 579 21.36 33.63 22.31
C THR A 579 22.42 34.73 22.34
N LEU A 580 22.64 35.41 21.22
CA LEU A 580 23.59 36.53 21.12
C LEU A 580 23.20 37.66 22.10
N TYR A 581 21.92 38.03 22.16
CA TYR A 581 21.40 39.01 23.12
C TYR A 581 21.69 38.60 24.58
N PHE A 582 21.35 37.38 24.98
CA PHE A 582 21.52 36.94 26.37
C PHE A 582 22.98 36.84 26.78
N VAL A 583 23.87 36.43 25.85
CA VAL A 583 25.32 36.39 26.09
C VAL A 583 25.91 37.80 26.15
N ALA A 584 25.64 38.66 25.15
CA ALA A 584 26.18 40.02 25.09
C ALA A 584 25.68 40.91 26.24
N ARG A 585 24.39 40.81 26.59
CA ARG A 585 23.79 41.51 27.75
C ARG A 585 24.04 40.81 29.09
N ARG A 586 24.86 39.75 29.11
CA ARG A 586 25.26 38.96 30.30
C ARG A 586 24.07 38.56 31.19
N ARG A 587 22.97 38.16 30.56
CA ARG A 587 21.73 37.68 31.20
C ARG A 587 21.79 36.18 31.54
N VAL A 588 22.89 35.51 31.20
CA VAL A 588 23.16 34.10 31.47
C VAL A 588 24.56 33.94 32.04
N SER A 589 24.75 32.93 32.88
CA SER A 589 26.06 32.62 33.47
C SER A 589 27.01 31.92 32.47
N ALA A 590 28.33 32.03 32.66
CA ALA A 590 29.32 31.52 31.69
C ALA A 590 29.11 30.04 31.25
N PRO A 591 28.83 29.07 32.15
CA PRO A 591 28.57 27.69 31.72
C PRO A 591 27.27 27.53 30.93
N MET A 592 26.32 28.46 31.07
CA MET A 592 25.10 28.48 30.27
C MET A 592 25.33 29.17 28.93
N ALA A 593 26.14 30.23 28.87
CA ALA A 593 26.54 30.87 27.61
C ALA A 593 27.21 29.85 26.67
N ALA A 594 28.17 29.07 27.17
CA ALA A 594 28.82 28.00 26.40
C ALA A 594 27.82 26.95 25.87
N LYS A 595 26.82 26.57 26.69
CA LYS A 595 25.76 25.64 26.28
C LYS A 595 24.82 26.22 25.23
N LEU A 596 24.42 27.48 25.36
CA LEU A 596 23.57 28.14 24.36
C LEU A 596 24.29 28.25 23.02
N LEU A 597 25.57 28.62 23.02
CA LEU A 597 26.39 28.62 21.81
C LEU A 597 26.48 27.21 21.21
N GLY A 598 26.72 26.17 22.03
CA GLY A 598 26.71 24.78 21.57
C GLY A 598 25.37 24.33 20.97
N ILE A 599 24.23 24.70 21.55
CA ILE A 599 22.91 24.42 20.98
C ILE A 599 22.72 25.19 19.66
N THR A 600 23.11 26.46 19.57
CA THR A 600 23.06 27.24 18.32
C THR A 600 23.92 26.59 17.22
N SER A 601 25.13 26.10 17.55
CA SER A 601 25.97 25.34 16.61
C SER A 601 25.30 24.03 16.17
N LEU A 602 24.65 23.30 17.08
CA LEU A 602 23.89 22.09 16.73
C LEU A 602 22.68 22.38 15.85
N ILE A 603 21.97 23.49 16.04
CA ILE A 603 20.86 23.91 15.14
C ILE A 603 21.40 24.24 13.74
N GLY A 604 22.55 24.94 13.65
CA GLY A 604 23.21 25.19 12.37
C GLY A 604 23.63 23.89 11.66
N PHE A 605 24.17 22.93 12.41
CA PHE A 605 24.50 21.60 11.91
C PHE A 605 23.26 20.78 11.51
N GLN A 606 22.13 20.97 12.20
CA GLN A 606 20.85 20.37 11.83
C GLN A 606 20.42 20.82 10.42
N GLY A 607 20.51 22.12 10.13
CA GLY A 607 20.25 22.67 8.79
C GLY A 607 21.18 22.09 7.70
N PHE A 608 22.44 21.82 8.03
CA PHE A 608 23.37 21.11 7.13
C PHE A 608 22.92 19.65 6.88
N ILE A 609 22.50 18.92 7.90
CA ILE A 609 21.96 17.56 7.73
C ILE A 609 20.68 17.59 6.89
N GLY A 610 19.77 18.55 7.12
CA GLY A 610 18.55 18.71 6.31
C GLY A 610 18.85 18.92 4.82
N TRP A 611 19.84 19.76 4.50
CA TRP A 611 20.33 19.89 3.13
C TRP A 611 20.93 18.59 2.58
N TRP A 612 21.80 17.93 3.34
CA TRP A 612 22.43 16.67 2.94
C TRP A 612 21.41 15.54 2.71
N MET A 613 20.31 15.57 3.47
CA MET A 613 19.17 14.66 3.38
C MET A 613 18.33 14.89 2.11
N VAL A 614 17.95 16.14 1.81
CA VAL A 614 17.24 16.48 0.56
C VAL A 614 18.12 16.21 -0.67
N LYS A 615 19.39 16.64 -0.64
CA LYS A 615 20.34 16.45 -1.76
C LYS A 615 20.60 14.98 -2.11
N SER A 616 20.27 14.03 -1.23
CA SER A 616 20.29 12.58 -1.54
C SER A 616 19.22 12.19 -2.54
N GLY A 617 17.98 12.65 -2.34
CA GLY A 617 16.81 12.18 -3.09
C GLY A 617 16.75 12.72 -4.51
N LEU A 618 17.64 13.66 -4.85
CA LEU A 618 17.75 14.32 -6.15
C LEU A 618 18.98 13.83 -6.95
N LYS A 619 19.45 12.60 -6.70
CA LYS A 619 20.59 11.98 -7.42
C LYS A 619 20.13 10.86 -8.34
N ASP A 620 20.67 10.87 -9.56
CA ASP A 620 20.41 9.88 -10.60
C ASP A 620 21.05 8.49 -10.34
N ASP A 621 21.87 8.34 -9.29
CA ASP A 621 22.53 7.07 -8.94
C ASP A 621 21.58 6.06 -8.25
N LEU A 622 20.29 6.39 -8.10
CA LEU A 622 19.26 5.57 -7.43
C LEU A 622 18.53 4.59 -8.38
N PHE A 623 18.97 4.45 -9.65
CA PHE A 623 18.25 3.70 -10.69
C PHE A 623 18.71 2.24 -10.88
N ALA A 624 18.86 1.49 -9.79
CA ALA A 624 18.85 0.02 -9.89
C ALA A 624 17.39 -0.46 -10.10
N PRO A 625 17.13 -1.50 -10.91
CA PRO A 625 15.79 -2.09 -11.01
C PRO A 625 15.26 -2.49 -9.63
N GLY A 626 14.11 -1.94 -9.22
CA GLY A 626 13.53 -2.15 -7.89
C GLY A 626 13.91 -1.13 -6.81
N ALA A 627 14.67 -0.07 -7.12
CA ALA A 627 14.99 0.98 -6.16
C ALA A 627 13.98 2.15 -6.18
N HIS A 628 13.35 2.41 -5.04
CA HIS A 628 12.42 3.55 -4.86
C HIS A 628 13.18 4.87 -4.61
N PRO A 629 12.78 6.00 -5.24
CA PRO A 629 13.49 7.29 -5.14
C PRO A 629 13.15 8.02 -3.84
N ARG A 630 13.58 7.48 -2.70
CA ARG A 630 13.33 8.05 -1.36
C ARG A 630 14.59 8.54 -0.66
N VAL A 631 14.40 9.47 0.28
CA VAL A 631 15.45 9.87 1.22
C VAL A 631 15.90 8.67 2.05
N SER A 632 17.19 8.35 2.01
CA SER A 632 17.75 7.25 2.81
C SER A 632 17.39 7.37 4.30
N GLN A 633 16.86 6.28 4.85
CA GLN A 633 16.49 6.08 6.25
C GLN A 633 17.61 6.43 7.23
N TYR A 634 18.88 6.24 6.84
CA TYR A 634 20.04 6.68 7.61
C TYR A 634 20.09 8.19 7.81
N ARG A 635 19.79 8.96 6.76
CA ARG A 635 19.86 10.43 6.78
C ARG A 635 18.65 11.02 7.50
N LEU A 636 17.47 10.43 7.29
CA LEU A 636 16.25 10.73 8.06
C LEU A 636 16.48 10.52 9.56
N THR A 637 17.04 9.36 9.94
CA THR A 637 17.34 9.02 11.34
C THR A 637 18.41 9.96 11.93
N ALA A 638 19.46 10.31 11.18
CA ALA A 638 20.45 11.29 11.62
C ALA A 638 19.87 12.71 11.81
N HIS A 639 18.96 13.12 10.92
CA HIS A 639 18.24 14.40 10.98
C HIS A 639 17.33 14.47 12.23
N LEU A 640 16.51 13.44 12.45
CA LEU A 640 15.66 13.36 13.64
C LEU A 640 16.47 13.23 14.93
N GLY A 641 17.51 12.41 14.95
CA GLY A 641 18.37 12.21 16.12
C GLY A 641 19.06 13.49 16.58
N THR A 642 19.56 14.30 15.63
CA THR A 642 20.14 15.63 15.95
C THR A 642 19.08 16.64 16.39
N ALA A 643 17.87 16.60 15.82
CA ALA A 643 16.75 17.41 16.31
C ALA A 643 16.35 17.02 17.75
N PHE A 644 16.31 15.73 18.09
CA PHE A 644 16.06 15.25 19.46
C PHE A 644 17.16 15.70 20.43
N LEU A 645 18.44 15.65 20.04
CA LEU A 645 19.53 16.15 20.88
C LEU A 645 19.39 17.65 21.18
N CYS A 646 19.06 18.46 20.16
CA CYS A 646 18.72 19.88 20.34
C CYS A 646 17.53 20.06 21.29
N TYR A 647 16.43 19.34 21.05
CA TYR A 647 15.21 19.40 21.87
C TYR A 647 15.47 19.07 23.34
N VAL A 648 16.11 17.92 23.62
CA VAL A 648 16.45 17.48 24.98
C VAL A 648 17.39 18.48 25.65
N ALA A 649 18.36 19.05 24.92
CA ALA A 649 19.25 20.08 25.45
C ALA A 649 18.50 21.38 25.81
N MET A 650 17.52 21.80 25.00
CA MET A 650 16.68 22.98 25.31
C MET A 650 15.80 22.73 26.54
N VAL A 651 15.05 21.63 26.57
CA VAL A 651 14.17 21.24 27.69
C VAL A 651 14.97 21.13 28.99
N TRP A 652 16.08 20.40 28.97
CA TRP A 652 16.91 20.18 30.17
C TRP A 652 17.48 21.49 30.73
N ASN A 653 18.01 22.37 29.87
CA ASN A 653 18.60 23.62 30.34
C ASN A 653 17.53 24.65 30.76
N GLY A 654 16.38 24.72 30.08
CA GLY A 654 15.25 25.54 30.49
C GLY A 654 14.72 25.15 31.86
N LEU A 655 14.45 23.85 32.06
CA LEU A 655 14.05 23.29 33.36
C LEU A 655 15.13 23.51 34.44
N SER A 656 16.42 23.36 34.09
CA SER A 656 17.53 23.59 35.03
C SER A 656 17.59 25.03 35.52
N ILE A 657 17.36 26.04 34.65
CA ILE A 657 17.34 27.46 35.05
C ILE A 657 16.16 27.73 35.99
N LEU A 658 14.95 27.30 35.61
CA LEU A 658 13.75 27.53 36.43
C LEU A 658 13.83 26.79 37.78
N ARG A 659 14.47 25.61 37.82
CA ARG A 659 14.73 24.87 39.06
C ARG A 659 15.79 25.54 39.92
N GLU A 660 16.89 26.04 39.35
CA GLU A 660 17.92 26.78 40.10
C GLU A 660 17.32 28.01 40.80
N HIS A 661 16.49 28.80 40.10
CA HIS A 661 15.74 29.91 40.70
C HIS A 661 14.80 29.49 41.83
N ARG A 662 14.08 28.36 41.66
CA ARG A 662 13.18 27.85 42.70
C ARG A 662 13.93 27.40 43.95
N LEU A 663 15.08 26.75 43.78
CA LEU A 663 15.92 26.30 44.89
C LEU A 663 16.51 27.49 45.67
N LEU A 664 16.96 28.54 44.97
CA LEU A 664 17.54 29.73 45.60
C LEU A 664 16.50 30.66 46.24
N ALA A 665 15.21 30.57 45.85
CA ALA A 665 14.14 31.33 46.47
C ALA A 665 13.82 30.89 47.92
N ASN A 666 14.15 29.65 48.30
CA ASN A 666 13.98 29.12 49.66
C ASN A 666 15.18 28.22 50.04
N PRO A 667 16.36 28.79 50.37
CA PRO A 667 17.60 28.01 50.52
C PRO A 667 17.51 26.90 51.55
N ASN A 668 16.98 27.17 52.75
CA ASN A 668 16.89 26.19 53.85
C ASN A 668 16.06 24.95 53.47
N LYS A 669 14.85 25.16 52.94
CA LYS A 669 13.98 24.08 52.44
C LYS A 669 14.64 23.29 51.30
N SER A 670 15.34 23.99 50.42
CA SER A 670 16.01 23.43 49.25
C SER A 670 17.26 22.62 49.62
N ALA A 671 17.98 22.99 50.68
CA ALA A 671 19.08 22.20 51.22
C ALA A 671 18.58 20.83 51.69
N THR A 672 17.48 20.78 52.46
CA THR A 672 16.83 19.54 52.90
C THR A 672 16.33 18.69 51.73
N GLU A 673 15.69 19.31 50.71
CA GLU A 673 15.27 18.60 49.49
C GLU A 673 16.47 18.01 48.73
N LEU A 674 17.55 18.77 48.55
CA LEU A 674 18.76 18.33 47.85
C LEU A 674 19.50 17.23 48.62
N GLN A 675 19.55 17.28 49.95
CA GLN A 675 20.11 16.22 50.80
C GLN A 675 19.28 14.93 50.69
N THR A 676 17.95 15.05 50.70
CA THR A 676 17.03 13.92 50.51
C THR A 676 17.22 13.27 49.14
N LEU A 677 17.30 14.07 48.08
CA LEU A 677 17.60 13.61 46.71
C LEU A 677 19.02 13.06 46.56
N ALA A 678 19.99 13.56 47.33
CA ALA A 678 21.37 13.06 47.32
C ALA A 678 21.51 11.67 47.92
N SER A 679 20.57 11.25 48.78
CA SER A 679 20.61 10.00 49.55
C SER A 679 21.04 8.75 48.74
N PRO A 680 21.77 7.80 49.37
CA PRO A 680 22.14 6.53 48.74
C PRO A 680 20.93 5.71 48.26
N GLN A 681 19.81 5.80 48.99
CA GLN A 681 18.55 5.11 48.69
C GLN A 681 18.04 5.44 47.27
N LEU A 682 18.12 6.71 46.86
CA LEU A 682 17.72 7.16 45.52
C LEU A 682 18.84 7.04 44.46
N ARG A 683 20.02 6.47 44.78
CA ARG A 683 21.12 6.32 43.81
C ARG A 683 20.76 5.38 42.65
N ARG A 684 20.11 4.25 42.94
CA ARG A 684 19.63 3.31 41.91
C ARG A 684 18.51 3.95 41.10
N PHE A 685 17.50 4.53 41.76
CA PHE A 685 16.38 5.22 41.10
C PHE A 685 16.84 6.28 40.08
N ARG A 686 17.77 7.17 40.47
CA ARG A 686 18.33 8.20 39.58
C ARG A 686 19.05 7.62 38.36
N ARG A 687 19.75 6.49 38.51
CA ARG A 687 20.39 5.78 37.39
C ARG A 687 19.36 5.12 36.48
N SER A 688 18.31 4.50 37.03
CA SER A 688 17.21 3.91 36.26
C SER A 688 16.46 4.97 35.44
N VAL A 689 16.24 6.17 35.98
CA VAL A 689 15.65 7.30 35.22
C VAL A 689 16.54 7.74 34.06
N ALA A 690 17.86 7.79 34.25
CA ALA A 690 18.79 8.14 33.16
C ALA A 690 18.87 7.05 32.08
N ALA A 691 18.86 5.77 32.48
CA ALA A 691 18.79 4.64 31.55
C ALA A 691 17.46 4.62 30.78
N LEU A 692 16.34 4.90 31.46
CA LEU A 692 15.02 5.01 30.83
C LEU A 692 14.97 6.17 29.82
N ALA A 693 15.56 7.33 30.14
CA ALA A 693 15.63 8.44 29.19
C ALA A 693 16.38 8.08 27.90
N LEU A 694 17.47 7.30 28.01
CA LEU A 694 18.19 6.78 26.85
C LEU A 694 17.37 5.74 26.07
N LEU A 695 16.70 4.81 26.77
CA LEU A 695 15.86 3.78 26.15
C LEU A 695 14.66 4.38 25.40
N VAL A 696 13.96 5.36 25.99
CA VAL A 696 12.87 6.10 25.34
C VAL A 696 13.39 6.88 24.13
N PHE A 697 14.56 7.52 24.23
CA PHE A 697 15.21 8.20 23.10
C PHE A 697 15.51 7.22 21.95
N CYS A 698 16.12 6.07 22.24
CA CYS A 698 16.44 5.06 21.22
C CYS A 698 15.18 4.46 20.58
N THR A 699 14.12 4.23 21.36
CA THR A 699 12.84 3.71 20.86
C THR A 699 12.14 4.71 19.96
N ALA A 700 12.05 5.98 20.37
CA ALA A 700 11.49 7.03 19.54
C ALA A 700 12.32 7.27 18.26
N LEU A 701 13.65 7.09 18.33
CA LEU A 701 14.53 7.23 17.19
C LEU A 701 14.44 6.06 16.19
N SER A 702 14.25 4.82 16.66
CA SER A 702 14.07 3.67 15.75
C SER A 702 12.77 3.75 14.93
N GLY A 703 11.77 4.50 15.39
CA GLY A 703 10.59 4.84 14.59
C GLY A 703 10.92 5.58 13.28
N ALA A 704 12.06 6.29 13.19
CA ALA A 704 12.51 6.91 11.95
C ALA A 704 13.06 5.91 10.93
N LEU A 705 13.54 4.75 11.37
CA LEU A 705 13.90 3.64 10.48
C LEU A 705 12.62 2.97 9.97
N VAL A 706 11.63 2.76 10.84
CA VAL A 706 10.32 2.21 10.46
C VAL A 706 9.63 3.09 9.41
N ALA A 707 9.54 4.41 9.63
CA ALA A 707 8.97 5.37 8.68
C ALA A 707 9.89 5.74 7.49
N GLY A 708 11.17 5.34 7.52
CA GLY A 708 12.12 5.53 6.43
C GLY A 708 12.16 4.33 5.46
N LEU A 709 11.78 3.15 5.95
CA LEU A 709 11.67 1.91 5.17
C LEU A 709 10.24 1.53 4.84
N ASP A 710 9.26 2.24 5.40
CA ASP A 710 7.82 1.97 5.34
C ASP A 710 7.44 0.63 5.99
N ALA A 711 8.30 0.20 6.93
CA ALA A 711 8.23 -1.09 7.61
C ALA A 711 7.02 -1.27 8.54
N GLY A 712 6.22 -0.21 8.75
CA GLY A 712 4.96 -0.30 9.47
C GLY A 712 3.86 -1.06 8.73
N LEU A 713 4.03 -1.29 7.42
CA LEU A 713 3.04 -1.88 6.49
C LEU A 713 3.28 -3.38 6.20
N ILE A 714 4.22 -4.04 6.88
CA ILE A 714 4.60 -5.44 6.58
C ILE A 714 3.78 -6.41 7.43
N TYR A 715 3.95 -6.31 8.76
CA TYR A 715 3.19 -7.08 9.73
C TYR A 715 2.26 -6.13 10.48
N ASN A 716 0.97 -6.19 10.19
CA ASN A 716 -0.03 -5.29 10.75
C ASN A 716 -0.87 -5.94 11.87
N GLU A 717 -0.51 -7.15 12.27
CA GLU A 717 -1.11 -7.88 13.38
C GLU A 717 -0.47 -7.51 14.73
N TRP A 718 -1.20 -7.78 15.81
CA TRP A 718 -0.71 -7.71 17.18
C TRP A 718 -1.39 -8.79 18.04
N PRO A 719 -0.67 -9.56 18.89
CA PRO A 719 0.75 -9.43 19.23
C PRO A 719 1.73 -10.11 18.26
N THR A 720 1.22 -10.78 17.23
CA THR A 720 1.99 -11.61 16.30
C THR A 720 2.66 -10.82 15.17
N MET A 721 3.57 -11.48 14.46
CA MET A 721 4.24 -11.04 13.22
C MET A 721 4.37 -12.25 12.30
N GLY A 722 3.34 -12.52 11.51
CA GLY A 722 3.23 -13.74 10.71
C GLY A 722 2.69 -14.94 11.53
N GLY A 723 1.63 -15.57 11.01
CA GLY A 723 1.04 -16.77 11.58
C GLY A 723 -0.43 -16.68 12.02
N GLY A 724 -1.27 -15.89 11.35
CA GLY A 724 -2.69 -15.82 11.74
C GLY A 724 -3.68 -14.98 10.94
N SER A 725 -3.52 -14.79 9.62
CA SER A 725 -4.59 -14.29 8.73
C SER A 725 -4.18 -14.30 7.24
N GLY A 726 -4.58 -15.26 6.39
CA GLY A 726 -5.15 -16.56 6.72
C GLY A 726 -6.58 -16.55 7.28
N ALA A 727 -7.40 -15.56 6.93
CA ALA A 727 -8.79 -15.45 7.39
C ALA A 727 -9.75 -16.43 6.68
N LEU A 728 -9.31 -17.68 6.54
CA LEU A 728 -10.05 -18.90 6.19
C LEU A 728 -9.04 -20.05 6.29
N ASN A 729 -8.93 -20.67 7.46
CA ASN A 729 -8.36 -22.01 7.64
C ASN A 729 -8.86 -22.62 8.96
N ASN A 730 -9.07 -23.94 8.93
CA ASN A 730 -10.05 -24.61 9.79
C ASN A 730 -9.62 -24.82 11.26
N LEU A 731 -10.62 -25.19 12.09
CA LEU A 731 -10.45 -25.51 13.50
C LEU A 731 -9.43 -26.64 13.74
N SER A 732 -8.17 -26.29 14.06
CA SER A 732 -7.37 -27.00 15.08
C SER A 732 -5.96 -26.40 15.29
N GLN A 733 -5.84 -25.07 15.40
CA GLN A 733 -4.62 -24.48 15.98
C GLN A 733 -4.97 -23.49 17.09
N SER A 734 -4.32 -23.66 18.24
CA SER A 734 -4.70 -23.00 19.49
C SER A 734 -4.70 -21.47 19.38
N VAL A 735 -5.45 -20.81 20.27
CA VAL A 735 -5.54 -19.34 20.47
C VAL A 735 -4.19 -18.68 20.89
N LEU A 736 -3.08 -19.40 20.75
CA LEU A 736 -1.69 -19.02 21.03
C LEU A 736 -0.73 -19.36 19.86
N GLY A 737 -1.24 -19.71 18.68
CA GLY A 737 -0.49 -20.37 17.60
C GLY A 737 0.32 -19.50 16.63
N GLY A 738 0.26 -18.16 16.71
CA GLY A 738 1.00 -17.27 15.81
C GLY A 738 2.39 -16.88 16.32
N SER A 739 3.33 -16.59 15.42
CA SER A 739 4.70 -16.21 15.80
C SER A 739 4.74 -14.77 16.35
N LEU A 740 5.59 -14.52 17.36
CA LEU A 740 5.86 -13.17 17.88
C LEU A 740 6.95 -12.42 17.10
N ALA A 741 7.55 -13.07 16.10
CA ALA A 741 8.57 -12.50 15.22
C ALA A 741 8.41 -13.06 13.79
N PRO A 742 8.80 -12.30 12.75
CA PRO A 742 8.80 -12.77 11.37
C PRO A 742 9.54 -14.11 11.20
N PRO A 743 9.22 -14.89 10.16
CA PRO A 743 9.94 -16.12 9.82
C PRO A 743 11.45 -15.91 9.81
N ALA A 744 12.22 -16.81 10.43
CA ALA A 744 13.66 -16.63 10.62
C ALA A 744 14.45 -16.43 9.30
N LYS A 745 13.92 -16.93 8.18
CA LYS A 745 14.44 -16.71 6.81
C LYS A 745 14.46 -15.23 6.39
N GLU A 746 13.55 -14.42 6.92
CA GLU A 746 13.43 -12.99 6.59
C GLU A 746 14.30 -12.10 7.47
N LEU A 747 14.76 -12.55 8.65
CA LEU A 747 15.43 -11.65 9.60
C LEU A 747 16.90 -11.36 9.25
N PHE A 748 17.57 -12.27 8.56
CA PHE A 748 18.98 -12.17 8.22
C PHE A 748 19.22 -12.54 6.75
N ASP A 749 18.40 -11.98 5.86
CA ASP A 749 18.50 -12.24 4.43
C ASP A 749 19.88 -11.76 3.91
N PRO A 750 20.66 -12.64 3.25
CA PRO A 750 21.92 -12.27 2.61
C PRO A 750 21.79 -11.17 1.54
N TRP A 751 20.59 -10.91 1.00
CA TRP A 751 20.31 -9.83 0.05
C TRP A 751 20.78 -8.45 0.53
N TYR A 752 20.58 -8.14 1.82
CA TYR A 752 20.99 -6.85 2.41
C TYR A 752 22.50 -6.74 2.67
N SER A 753 23.29 -7.76 2.35
CA SER A 753 24.72 -7.76 2.58
C SER A 753 25.46 -7.13 1.39
N HIS A 754 26.21 -6.05 1.64
CA HIS A 754 26.97 -5.36 0.60
C HIS A 754 28.44 -5.83 0.51
N THR A 755 28.89 -6.73 1.39
CA THR A 755 30.22 -7.33 1.33
C THR A 755 30.17 -8.80 0.85
N PRO A 756 31.09 -9.23 -0.05
CA PRO A 756 31.15 -10.63 -0.50
C PRO A 756 31.39 -11.65 0.62
N ASP A 757 31.98 -11.22 1.74
CA ASP A 757 32.26 -12.06 2.91
C ASP A 757 31.08 -12.13 3.91
N ARG A 758 29.98 -11.41 3.64
CA ARG A 758 28.80 -11.27 4.48
C ARG A 758 29.05 -10.75 5.91
N SER A 759 30.18 -10.10 6.15
CA SER A 759 30.51 -9.51 7.45
C SER A 759 29.56 -8.39 7.88
N ASP A 760 28.83 -7.77 6.95
CA ASP A 760 27.86 -6.70 7.24
C ASP A 760 26.41 -7.16 7.43
N VAL A 761 26.08 -8.44 7.19
CA VAL A 761 24.70 -8.95 7.14
C VAL A 761 23.85 -8.61 8.37
N TYR A 762 24.39 -8.71 9.57
CA TYR A 762 23.64 -8.48 10.81
C TYR A 762 23.21 -7.02 10.98
N TRP A 763 24.14 -6.07 10.81
CA TRP A 763 23.84 -4.65 11.04
C TRP A 763 23.14 -4.00 9.85
N ARG A 764 23.34 -4.53 8.63
CA ARG A 764 22.54 -4.18 7.46
C ARG A 764 21.10 -4.58 7.64
N ASN A 765 20.82 -5.84 7.97
CA ASN A 765 19.44 -6.27 8.21
C ASN A 765 18.80 -5.42 9.34
N ALA A 766 19.50 -5.17 10.45
CA ALA A 766 18.96 -4.35 11.55
C ALA A 766 18.68 -2.87 11.22
N LEU A 767 19.10 -2.35 10.05
CA LEU A 767 18.94 -0.94 9.65
C LEU A 767 18.36 -0.74 8.23
N GLU A 768 18.25 -1.81 7.43
CA GLU A 768 17.81 -1.80 6.03
C GLU A 768 16.75 -2.87 5.72
N ASN A 769 16.71 -3.99 6.46
CA ASN A 769 15.68 -5.01 6.30
C ASN A 769 14.39 -4.55 6.99
N PRO A 770 13.30 -4.31 6.24
CA PRO A 770 12.08 -3.75 6.81
C PRO A 770 11.46 -4.68 7.88
N SER A 771 11.44 -6.01 7.69
CA SER A 771 10.91 -6.97 8.66
C SER A 771 11.67 -6.97 9.98
N LEU A 772 13.01 -6.97 9.95
CA LEU A 772 13.82 -6.90 11.18
C LEU A 772 13.72 -5.52 11.84
N VAL A 773 13.71 -4.42 11.08
CA VAL A 773 13.53 -3.06 11.63
C VAL A 773 12.18 -2.91 12.34
N GLN A 774 11.11 -3.49 11.81
CA GLN A 774 9.80 -3.50 12.48
C GLN A 774 9.82 -4.33 13.77
N LEU A 775 10.48 -5.51 13.75
CA LEU A 775 10.66 -6.36 14.93
C LEU A 775 11.47 -5.63 16.03
N ASP A 776 12.63 -5.06 15.68
CA ASP A 776 13.49 -4.33 16.60
C ASP A 776 12.76 -3.14 17.25
N HIS A 777 11.93 -2.43 16.48
CA HIS A 777 11.09 -1.36 17.03
C HIS A 777 10.03 -1.89 18.01
N ARG A 778 9.35 -3.00 17.69
CA ARG A 778 8.40 -3.66 18.60
C ARG A 778 9.09 -4.17 19.89
N ILE A 779 10.30 -4.72 19.80
CA ILE A 779 11.12 -5.13 20.95
C ILE A 779 11.52 -3.92 21.80
N LEU A 780 11.95 -2.81 21.19
CA LEU A 780 12.29 -1.57 21.90
C LEU A 780 11.06 -0.94 22.59
N ALA A 781 9.89 -0.96 21.94
CA ALA A 781 8.64 -0.46 22.50
C ALA A 781 8.16 -1.28 23.71
N THR A 782 8.15 -2.62 23.60
CA THR A 782 7.77 -3.52 24.71
C THR A 782 8.78 -3.48 25.87
N THR A 783 10.07 -3.36 25.56
CA THR A 783 11.14 -3.14 26.56
C THR A 783 10.96 -1.80 27.27
N THR A 784 10.63 -0.73 26.54
CA THR A 784 10.34 0.60 27.10
C THR A 784 9.13 0.58 28.02
N PHE A 785 8.01 -0.01 27.59
CA PHE A 785 6.82 -0.18 28.41
C PHE A 785 7.15 -0.94 29.71
N THR A 786 7.83 -2.07 29.60
CA THR A 786 8.24 -2.90 30.75
C THR A 786 9.16 -2.11 31.70
N ALA A 787 10.11 -1.35 31.17
CA ALA A 787 11.02 -0.52 31.96
C ALA A 787 10.31 0.65 32.68
N VAL A 788 9.32 1.30 32.04
CA VAL A 788 8.47 2.32 32.69
C VAL A 788 7.65 1.69 33.81
N MET A 789 6.99 0.56 33.56
CA MET A 789 6.17 -0.13 34.56
C MET A 789 7.01 -0.64 35.74
N ALA A 790 8.22 -1.15 35.49
CA ALA A 790 9.18 -1.53 36.52
C ALA A 790 9.65 -0.32 37.34
N LEU A 791 9.93 0.84 36.71
CA LEU A 791 10.30 2.07 37.41
C LEU A 791 9.14 2.63 38.25
N TRP A 792 7.90 2.55 37.73
CA TRP A 792 6.68 2.90 38.46
C TRP A 792 6.55 2.01 39.71
N ALA A 793 6.61 0.69 39.55
CA ALA A 793 6.58 -0.26 40.67
C ALA A 793 7.69 0.01 41.70
N TYR A 794 8.92 0.25 41.23
CA TYR A 794 10.07 0.61 42.08
C TYR A 794 9.91 1.95 42.81
N SER A 795 9.06 2.87 42.32
CA SER A 795 8.68 4.10 43.02
C SER A 795 7.59 3.89 44.11
N ARG A 796 6.84 2.78 44.05
CA ARG A 796 5.64 2.55 44.87
C ARG A 796 5.80 1.46 45.95
N PHE A 797 6.50 0.37 45.67
CA PHE A 797 6.53 -0.78 46.60
C PHE A 797 7.69 -0.73 47.62
N PRO A 798 8.96 -0.47 47.25
CA PRO A 798 10.05 -0.45 48.21
C PRO A 798 9.91 0.74 49.17
N ARG A 799 9.71 0.46 50.46
CA ARG A 799 9.54 1.49 51.50
C ARG A 799 10.60 2.62 51.43
N PRO A 800 11.91 2.36 51.28
CA PRO A 800 12.92 3.42 51.25
C PRO A 800 12.80 4.38 50.06
N VAL A 801 12.44 3.86 48.88
CA VAL A 801 12.27 4.71 47.68
C VAL A 801 10.97 5.51 47.80
N ARG A 802 9.89 4.85 48.24
CA ARG A 802 8.56 5.48 48.42
C ARG A 802 8.59 6.66 49.38
N THR A 803 9.34 6.56 50.48
CA THR A 803 9.46 7.65 51.48
C THR A 803 10.43 8.75 51.04
N ALA A 804 11.54 8.40 50.40
CA ALA A 804 12.54 9.38 49.98
C ALA A 804 12.13 10.19 48.72
N LEU A 805 11.24 9.68 47.86
CA LEU A 805 10.92 10.30 46.58
C LEU A 805 9.97 11.52 46.71
N PRO A 806 10.41 12.74 46.35
CA PRO A 806 9.59 13.95 46.52
C PRO A 806 8.27 13.90 45.71
N ALA A 807 7.22 14.55 46.20
CA ALA A 807 5.92 14.59 45.53
C ALA A 807 5.98 15.07 44.06
N PRO A 808 6.79 16.08 43.66
CA PRO A 808 6.94 16.47 42.26
C PRO A 808 7.59 15.41 41.37
N ALA A 809 8.39 14.50 41.94
CA ALA A 809 8.96 13.36 41.22
C ALA A 809 7.95 12.21 41.13
N ARG A 810 7.21 11.92 42.21
CA ARG A 810 6.11 10.93 42.19
C ARG A 810 5.03 11.27 41.14
N LYS A 811 4.67 12.56 41.00
CA LYS A 811 3.75 13.01 39.93
C LYS A 811 4.33 12.76 38.52
N ALA A 812 5.61 13.06 38.29
CA ALA A 812 6.26 12.84 37.01
C ALA A 812 6.38 11.34 36.65
N VAL A 813 6.63 10.45 37.63
CA VAL A 813 6.56 8.99 37.39
C VAL A 813 5.17 8.57 36.90
N THR A 814 4.09 9.08 37.52
CA THR A 814 2.73 8.81 37.05
C THR A 814 2.52 9.33 35.63
N ALA A 815 2.96 10.55 35.30
CA ALA A 815 2.81 11.12 33.96
C ALA A 815 3.50 10.28 32.87
N VAL A 816 4.75 9.86 33.10
CA VAL A 816 5.47 8.92 32.21
C VAL A 816 4.73 7.59 32.08
N THR A 817 4.11 7.10 33.16
CA THR A 817 3.31 5.86 33.13
C THR A 817 2.04 6.02 32.29
N THR A 818 1.32 7.14 32.42
CA THR A 818 0.12 7.42 31.60
C THR A 818 0.48 7.57 30.13
N LEU A 819 1.58 8.26 29.81
CA LEU A 819 2.02 8.45 28.43
C LEU A 819 2.52 7.15 27.78
N VAL A 820 3.16 6.23 28.51
CA VAL A 820 3.57 4.95 27.91
C VAL A 820 2.37 4.06 27.58
N TRP A 821 1.31 4.09 28.39
CA TRP A 821 0.05 3.41 28.07
C TRP A 821 -0.60 4.00 26.81
N LEU A 822 -0.72 5.33 26.73
CA LEU A 822 -1.19 6.01 25.52
C LEU A 822 -0.35 5.64 24.29
N GLN A 823 0.97 5.53 24.44
CA GLN A 823 1.87 5.17 23.36
C GLN A 823 1.74 3.71 22.90
N VAL A 824 1.53 2.76 23.81
CA VAL A 824 1.21 1.37 23.44
C VAL A 824 -0.12 1.31 22.70
N THR A 825 -1.16 2.01 23.18
CA THR A 825 -2.45 2.10 22.46
C THR A 825 -2.27 2.68 21.06
N LEU A 826 -1.59 3.82 20.92
CA LEU A 826 -1.35 4.46 19.63
C LEU A 826 -0.52 3.57 18.68
N GLY A 827 0.51 2.87 19.19
CA GLY A 827 1.33 1.95 18.37
C GLY A 827 0.53 0.76 17.86
N ILE A 828 -0.25 0.11 18.73
CA ILE A 828 -1.13 -1.02 18.36
C ILE A 828 -2.20 -0.56 17.37
N SER A 829 -2.88 0.57 17.62
CA SER A 829 -3.87 1.12 16.68
C SER A 829 -3.25 1.53 15.34
N THR A 830 -2.03 2.07 15.33
CA THR A 830 -1.32 2.40 14.08
C THR A 830 -1.04 1.15 13.26
N LEU A 831 -0.69 0.02 13.89
CA LEU A 831 -0.50 -1.25 13.20
C LEU A 831 -1.83 -1.81 12.67
N LEU A 832 -2.84 -1.98 13.54
CA LEU A 832 -4.11 -2.63 13.20
C LEU A 832 -4.95 -1.88 12.14
N TYR A 833 -4.75 -0.57 11.97
CA TYR A 833 -5.44 0.24 10.96
C TYR A 833 -4.59 0.55 9.72
N LEU A 834 -3.51 -0.19 9.47
CA LEU A 834 -2.62 -0.03 8.30
C LEU A 834 -1.95 1.36 8.21
N VAL A 835 -1.39 1.82 9.32
CA VAL A 835 -0.55 3.04 9.45
C VAL A 835 -1.22 4.31 8.87
N PRO A 836 -2.47 4.65 9.26
CA PRO A 836 -3.13 5.81 8.70
C PRO A 836 -2.46 7.09 9.23
N VAL A 837 -2.22 8.06 8.34
CA VAL A 837 -1.41 9.26 8.61
C VAL A 837 -1.75 9.96 9.95
N PRO A 838 -3.03 10.16 10.35
CA PRO A 838 -3.36 10.77 11.64
C PRO A 838 -2.89 9.95 12.85
N LEU A 839 -3.00 8.62 12.82
CA LEU A 839 -2.53 7.76 13.92
C LEU A 839 -1.01 7.69 13.95
N ALA A 840 -0.35 7.54 12.80
CA ALA A 840 1.11 7.54 12.71
C ALA A 840 1.72 8.86 13.24
N ALA A 841 1.14 10.01 12.86
CA ALA A 841 1.55 11.32 13.37
C ALA A 841 1.26 11.48 14.89
N ALA A 842 0.11 11.00 15.38
CA ALA A 842 -0.20 11.00 16.81
C ALA A 842 0.74 10.09 17.62
N HIS A 843 1.09 8.93 17.07
CA HIS A 843 2.06 7.99 17.65
C HIS A 843 3.43 8.67 17.77
N GLN A 844 3.96 9.27 16.70
CA GLN A 844 5.20 10.05 16.74
C GLN A 844 5.16 11.21 17.74
N ALA A 845 4.09 12.00 17.75
CA ALA A 845 3.94 13.14 18.66
C ALA A 845 3.94 12.69 20.13
N GLY A 846 3.23 11.61 20.45
CA GLY A 846 3.21 11.06 21.80
C GLY A 846 4.51 10.37 22.21
N ALA A 847 5.29 9.82 21.27
CA ALA A 847 6.62 9.27 21.55
C ALA A 847 7.59 10.39 21.98
N LEU A 848 7.54 11.55 21.30
CA LEU A 848 8.28 12.73 21.73
C LEU A 848 7.77 13.26 23.08
N ALA A 849 6.45 13.27 23.32
CA ALA A 849 5.90 13.69 24.61
C ALA A 849 6.32 12.77 25.78
N LEU A 850 6.41 11.46 25.55
CA LEU A 850 6.94 10.48 26.50
C LEU A 850 8.42 10.74 26.81
N LEU A 851 9.23 11.09 25.79
CA LEU A 851 10.60 11.54 25.99
C LEU A 851 10.63 12.82 26.85
N THR A 852 9.79 13.81 26.54
CA THR A 852 9.69 15.07 27.30
C THR A 852 9.40 14.83 28.78
N GLU A 853 8.38 14.05 29.12
CA GLU A 853 8.07 13.77 30.53
C GLU A 853 9.12 12.90 31.21
N THR A 854 9.84 12.05 30.46
CA THR A 854 10.99 11.30 31.00
C THR A 854 12.16 12.25 31.33
N ILE A 855 12.41 13.26 30.50
CA ILE A 855 13.38 14.34 30.78
C ILE A 855 12.89 15.23 31.94
N VAL A 856 11.59 15.53 32.04
CA VAL A 856 10.99 16.23 33.18
C VAL A 856 11.21 15.43 34.47
N LEU A 857 10.92 14.13 34.50
CA LEU A 857 11.20 13.24 35.63
C LEU A 857 12.69 13.27 36.02
N GLY A 858 13.59 13.14 35.03
CA GLY A 858 15.04 13.32 35.22
C GLY A 858 15.38 14.64 35.90
N SER A 859 14.79 15.75 35.44
CA SER A 859 15.00 17.09 35.99
C SER A 859 14.56 17.23 37.46
N ARG A 860 13.60 16.41 37.93
CA ARG A 860 13.13 16.41 39.33
C ARG A 860 14.03 15.60 40.26
N VAL A 861 14.64 14.51 39.78
CA VAL A 861 15.46 13.61 40.62
C VAL A 861 16.97 13.85 40.51
N TRP A 862 17.44 14.53 39.48
CA TRP A 862 18.86 14.89 39.34
C TRP A 862 19.33 15.82 40.47
N VAL A 863 20.60 15.72 40.86
CA VAL A 863 21.23 16.56 41.89
C VAL A 863 22.33 17.42 41.26
N PRO A 864 22.05 18.67 40.88
CA PRO A 864 23.01 19.53 40.19
C PRO A 864 24.07 20.10 41.15
N ARG A 865 25.33 19.64 41.03
CA ARG A 865 26.48 20.07 41.84
C ARG A 865 26.65 21.59 41.97
N ARG A 866 26.26 22.37 40.94
CA ARG A 866 26.31 23.83 40.98
C ARG A 866 25.26 24.41 41.92
N ALA A 867 23.98 24.06 41.76
CA ALA A 867 22.93 24.58 42.62
C ALA A 867 23.11 24.12 44.07
N VAL A 868 23.65 22.92 44.33
CA VAL A 868 24.04 22.50 45.69
C VAL A 868 25.04 23.48 46.32
N ARG A 869 26.08 23.90 45.59
CA ARG A 869 27.05 24.91 46.09
C ARG A 869 26.42 26.27 46.30
N LEU A 870 25.55 26.73 45.37
CA LEU A 870 24.87 28.02 45.49
C LEU A 870 23.87 28.04 46.66
N VAL A 871 23.09 26.97 46.86
CA VAL A 871 22.17 26.83 48.00
C VAL A 871 22.93 26.76 49.31
N ALA A 872 24.00 25.95 49.40
CA ALA A 872 24.83 25.88 50.61
C ALA A 872 25.44 27.25 50.97
N ARG A 873 25.86 28.03 49.97
CA ARG A 873 26.31 29.41 50.17
C ARG A 873 25.18 30.31 50.71
N ARG A 874 23.98 30.27 50.12
CA ARG A 874 22.78 31.03 50.56
C ARG A 874 22.12 30.54 51.86
N VAL A 875 22.68 29.51 52.50
CA VAL A 875 22.32 29.05 53.86
C VAL A 875 23.37 29.49 54.88
N ALA A 876 24.57 29.87 54.42
CA ALA A 876 25.67 30.40 55.24
C ALA A 876 25.79 31.94 55.18
N GLU A 877 25.18 32.56 54.16
CA GLU A 877 24.85 34.00 54.07
C GLU A 877 23.50 34.28 54.74
#